data_AF-K0B4V4-F1
#
_entry.id   AF-K0B4V4-F1
#
_cell.length_a   1.000
_cell.length_b   1.000
_cell.length_c   1.000
_cell.angle_alpha   90.00
_cell.angle_beta   90.00
_cell.angle_gamma   90.00
#
_symmetry.space_group_name_H-M   'P 1'
#
loop_
_entity.id
_entity.type
_entity.pdbx_description
1 polymer ?
#
loop_
_entity_poly.entity_id
_entity_poly.type
_entity_poly.pdbx_seq_one_letter_code
_entity_poly.pdbx_strand_id
1 'polypeptide(L)'
;MKKNLVLFALAAFIAIVIPSVYADAEFSFKFGTLGSGSDELDNPTDVVVNVNGGDIYVVDNNNERISVFDDDGNPEFVYGSFCNTAQIQNCNADADGADEDGDGQFNDPISIAIDALGRFFVVDTDNERVQVFDDDGEFQFKFGSSDSGDDDYLGSANGVVIQDSSRDIFVSDTENDSISVFNSLGNFLFDFNFFNGNDDFRNPNGMVIDNSDNILFVVDSGNDRIVMFEIVDGTTCPSGTVKSVDGICYLKEFGSSGDDAGEFDNPYDLAFDSSNNLLYVADSENNRIQIFEIVDGTTCPSNTEEIIDGVCFVEEFGSLGTTDGKFDTPKGIAFDSSNNLLYVADSNNNRIQAFELNSEPTVQTPVKPANPDASPISPTSILLTWDEPEQAESIPKITGYKIEYKTGSDDYITITPNTDSTVTSFIHQGLSESETYSYRIYSINSAGISGASSVATTKPEHTTTPVALTATAISPSQIKLSWIAPSQTFGQTISGYDIKREVVPGVYDVVGNTNAQTLTYVVSNLATDKTYTYAVTAKIGFGETEESNTASATPRTDSEDTSETPITSTAVDMSVSSPPIKLVASAKTSTSINLTWSAPVDDGNSPITGYKIEAKKDNDSFSTVIDDTKNTSKTYLHSGLVKDAKYTYRVSAINMVGTSEPSNESSAVAKITGLEIAPIGKLTINEGQLLSFAVKLTDNTIKDPVFSLKNAPSGAKIISNTGMFTWTPSISDGGKTYNFVVEVRKNELFDSQTIVVTVNDSTKESEPTETPVNTESEELGIAPFVDESKDPQSYVDRYNNEPSYKKWFDENYPEYSSIYEAVGISKPPQIPADFVDEAKDPYYYVARYNIDSDYKKWFDENYPEYSSIKQAVDYDDSKPSQKEYGFCGSGTKLIDGVCTVIKVEKSTSWWNFWN
;
A
#
# COMPACT_ATOMS: atom_id res chain seq x y z
N MET A 1 55.72 8.16 34.30
CA MET A 1 55.58 6.70 34.50
C MET A 1 54.09 6.37 34.61
N LYS A 2 53.70 5.11 34.31
CA LYS A 2 52.50 4.34 34.77
C LYS A 2 51.30 5.09 35.41
N LYS A 3 50.03 4.69 35.20
CA LYS A 3 49.34 3.84 34.18
C LYS A 3 47.85 3.79 34.60
N ASN A 4 46.91 3.75 33.65
CA ASN A 4 45.51 3.30 33.84
C ASN A 4 44.64 4.12 34.84
N LEU A 5 43.32 3.92 34.96
CA LEU A 5 42.21 3.68 34.00
C LEU A 5 40.93 3.60 34.85
N VAL A 6 39.81 4.19 34.41
CA VAL A 6 38.44 3.61 34.43
C VAL A 6 37.51 4.61 33.74
N LEU A 7 36.68 4.10 32.84
CA LEU A 7 35.60 4.82 32.18
C LEU A 7 34.29 4.52 32.93
N PHE A 8 33.35 5.47 32.95
CA PHE A 8 31.94 5.13 33.02
C PHE A 8 31.21 6.00 32.00
N ALA A 9 30.46 5.37 31.10
CA ALA A 9 29.75 6.03 30.03
C ALA A 9 28.35 6.44 30.49
N LEU A 10 27.86 7.58 30.00
CA LEU A 10 26.45 7.94 30.07
C LEU A 10 25.82 7.63 28.71
N ALA A 11 25.38 6.38 28.53
CA ALA A 11 24.69 5.94 27.32
C ALA A 11 23.19 6.27 27.45
N ALA A 12 22.80 7.44 26.95
CA ALA A 12 21.38 7.72 26.71
C ALA A 12 20.95 6.97 25.43
N PHE A 13 20.40 5.77 25.59
CA PHE A 13 19.65 5.13 24.51
C PHE A 13 18.39 5.96 24.27
N ILE A 14 18.33 6.61 23.10
CA ILE A 14 17.05 6.97 22.50
C ILE A 14 16.53 5.67 21.91
N ALA A 15 15.62 4.99 22.62
CA ALA A 15 14.79 3.97 22.02
C ALA A 15 13.91 4.67 20.99
N ILE A 16 14.18 4.43 19.71
CA ILE A 16 13.19 4.71 18.68
C ILE A 16 12.16 3.60 18.84
N VAL A 17 11.01 3.94 19.42
CA VAL A 17 9.82 3.09 19.32
C VAL A 17 9.42 3.15 17.85
N ILE A 18 9.69 2.05 17.14
CA ILE A 18 9.13 1.82 15.81
C ILE A 18 7.68 1.38 16.08
N PRO A 19 6.66 2.04 15.51
CA PRO A 19 5.32 1.47 15.53
C PRO A 19 5.35 0.15 14.76
N SER A 20 4.94 -0.94 15.38
CA SER A 20 4.64 -2.18 14.67
C SER A 20 3.59 -1.89 13.60
N VAL A 21 3.72 -2.53 12.45
CA VAL A 21 2.68 -2.53 11.42
C VAL A 21 2.42 -3.99 11.12
N TYR A 22 1.44 -4.54 11.84
CA TYR A 22 0.79 -5.79 11.48
C TYR A 22 0.37 -5.70 10.01
N ALA A 23 0.56 -6.79 9.28
CA ALA A 23 0.40 -6.84 7.84
C ALA A 23 -0.80 -7.70 7.49
N ASP A 24 -1.62 -7.18 6.57
CA ASP A 24 -2.91 -7.71 6.15
C ASP A 24 -2.93 -9.25 6.10
N ALA A 25 -3.92 -9.87 6.75
CA ALA A 25 -4.13 -11.32 6.69
C ALA A 25 -4.36 -11.78 5.25
N GLU A 26 -3.39 -12.50 4.66
CA GLU A 26 -3.45 -12.93 3.26
C GLU A 26 -4.12 -14.31 3.15
N PHE A 27 -5.10 -14.42 2.26
CA PHE A 27 -5.73 -15.71 1.96
C PHE A 27 -4.70 -16.69 1.36
N SER A 28 -4.56 -17.86 1.98
CA SER A 28 -3.65 -18.92 1.53
C SER A 28 -4.39 -19.98 0.72
N PHE A 29 -5.36 -20.68 1.34
CA PHE A 29 -6.16 -21.72 0.69
C PHE A 29 -7.53 -21.93 1.35
N LYS A 30 -8.34 -22.84 0.80
CA LYS A 30 -9.63 -23.25 1.36
C LYS A 30 -10.02 -24.66 0.93
N PHE A 31 -10.83 -25.32 1.76
CA PHE A 31 -11.36 -26.65 1.52
C PHE A 31 -12.81 -26.76 2.00
N GLY A 32 -13.51 -27.81 1.58
CA GLY A 32 -14.96 -27.95 1.76
C GLY A 32 -15.79 -27.27 0.67
N THR A 33 -16.92 -27.90 0.35
CA THR A 33 -18.04 -27.36 -0.44
C THR A 33 -19.34 -28.01 0.03
N LEU A 34 -20.49 -27.33 -0.14
CA LEU A 34 -21.82 -27.84 0.25
C LEU A 34 -22.07 -29.29 -0.22
N GLY A 35 -22.25 -30.20 0.72
CA GLY A 35 -22.59 -31.61 0.46
C GLY A 35 -22.32 -32.54 1.66
N SER A 36 -22.11 -33.83 1.39
CA SER A 36 -21.93 -34.88 2.41
C SER A 36 -20.87 -35.94 2.08
N GLY A 37 -20.16 -35.79 0.94
CA GLY A 37 -18.91 -36.48 0.66
C GLY A 37 -17.81 -36.18 1.67
N SER A 38 -16.66 -36.83 1.53
CA SER A 38 -15.51 -36.67 2.44
C SER A 38 -14.85 -35.28 2.36
N ASP A 39 -14.83 -34.69 1.16
CA ASP A 39 -14.33 -33.35 0.84
C ASP A 39 -15.44 -32.27 0.85
N GLU A 40 -16.66 -32.65 1.25
CA GLU A 40 -17.83 -31.78 1.33
C GLU A 40 -18.17 -31.48 2.80
N LEU A 41 -18.80 -30.33 3.07
CA LEU A 41 -19.24 -29.87 4.38
C LEU A 41 -20.66 -29.29 4.26
N ASP A 42 -21.42 -29.20 5.35
CA ASP A 42 -22.71 -28.50 5.40
C ASP A 42 -22.87 -27.77 6.76
N ASN A 43 -22.97 -26.44 6.72
CA ASN A 43 -22.94 -25.53 7.89
C ASN A 43 -21.77 -25.79 8.87
N PRO A 44 -20.49 -25.78 8.45
CA PRO A 44 -19.39 -26.00 9.40
C PRO A 44 -19.39 -24.90 10.48
N THR A 45 -19.56 -25.28 11.75
CA THR A 45 -19.75 -24.34 12.86
C THR A 45 -18.47 -24.03 13.62
N ASP A 46 -17.57 -25.01 13.74
CA ASP A 46 -16.34 -24.93 14.53
C ASP A 46 -15.18 -25.66 13.81
N VAL A 47 -13.95 -25.23 14.07
CA VAL A 47 -12.72 -25.78 13.50
C VAL A 47 -11.58 -25.69 14.51
N VAL A 48 -10.85 -26.79 14.74
CA VAL A 48 -9.67 -26.85 15.61
C VAL A 48 -8.52 -27.61 14.96
N VAL A 49 -7.28 -27.30 15.35
CA VAL A 49 -6.07 -27.93 14.81
C VAL A 49 -5.33 -28.70 15.91
N ASN A 50 -4.80 -29.87 15.58
CA ASN A 50 -4.00 -30.69 16.50
C ASN A 50 -2.75 -29.91 16.99
N VAL A 51 -2.42 -30.02 18.28
CA VAL A 51 -1.36 -29.27 19.01
C VAL A 51 0.08 -29.52 18.49
N ASN A 52 0.24 -30.26 17.39
CA ASN A 52 1.53 -30.53 16.74
C ASN A 52 1.63 -29.99 15.30
N GLY A 53 0.55 -29.46 14.71
CA GLY A 53 0.42 -29.15 13.28
C GLY A 53 0.36 -30.44 12.45
N GLY A 54 -0.79 -30.73 11.82
CA GLY A 54 -0.97 -31.96 11.04
C GLY A 54 -2.42 -32.23 10.64
N ASP A 55 -3.33 -32.22 11.62
CA ASP A 55 -4.73 -32.59 11.44
C ASP A 55 -5.66 -31.44 11.84
N ILE A 56 -6.62 -31.11 10.97
CA ILE A 56 -7.65 -30.09 11.14
C ILE A 56 -9.00 -30.79 11.32
N TYR A 57 -9.65 -30.58 12.46
CA TYR A 57 -10.95 -31.16 12.79
C TYR A 57 -12.03 -30.09 12.62
N VAL A 58 -13.05 -30.39 11.83
CA VAL A 58 -14.18 -29.49 11.52
C VAL A 58 -15.47 -30.09 12.06
N VAL A 59 -16.25 -29.29 12.80
CA VAL A 59 -17.62 -29.66 13.16
C VAL A 59 -18.52 -29.44 11.96
N ASP A 60 -18.94 -30.53 11.33
CA ASP A 60 -19.71 -30.57 10.09
C ASP A 60 -21.18 -30.80 10.42
N ASN A 61 -21.78 -29.73 10.99
CA ASN A 61 -23.02 -29.74 11.77
C ASN A 61 -24.21 -30.41 11.06
N ASN A 62 -24.57 -29.96 9.85
CA ASN A 62 -25.73 -30.52 9.13
C ASN A 62 -25.49 -31.94 8.61
N ASN A 63 -24.24 -32.43 8.65
CA ASN A 63 -23.86 -33.82 8.36
C ASN A 63 -23.74 -34.70 9.63
N GLU A 64 -24.09 -34.17 10.81
CA GLU A 64 -24.07 -34.90 12.10
C GLU A 64 -22.71 -35.55 12.43
N ARG A 65 -21.59 -34.90 12.03
CA ARG A 65 -20.24 -35.51 12.10
C ARG A 65 -19.12 -34.51 12.42
N ILE A 66 -17.95 -35.05 12.79
CA ILE A 66 -16.66 -34.35 12.72
C ILE A 66 -15.95 -34.80 11.46
N SER A 67 -15.49 -33.85 10.64
CA SER A 67 -14.73 -34.09 9.40
C SER A 67 -13.27 -33.70 9.59
N VAL A 68 -12.33 -34.61 9.30
CA VAL A 68 -10.89 -34.44 9.56
C VAL A 68 -10.12 -34.30 8.26
N PHE A 69 -9.25 -33.29 8.19
CA PHE A 69 -8.44 -32.94 7.02
C PHE A 69 -6.96 -32.84 7.40
N ASP A 70 -6.05 -33.05 6.46
CA ASP A 70 -4.62 -32.74 6.64
C ASP A 70 -4.33 -31.23 6.55
N ASP A 71 -3.10 -30.82 6.93
CA ASP A 71 -2.62 -29.43 6.82
C ASP A 71 -2.79 -28.80 5.41
N ASP A 72 -2.87 -29.59 4.34
CA ASP A 72 -3.09 -29.14 2.95
C ASP A 72 -4.61 -29.00 2.61
N GLY A 73 -5.51 -29.39 3.52
CA GLY A 73 -6.97 -29.37 3.35
C GLY A 73 -7.56 -30.58 2.61
N ASN A 74 -6.84 -31.70 2.50
CA ASN A 74 -7.35 -32.95 1.94
C ASN A 74 -8.05 -33.77 3.04
N PRO A 75 -9.20 -34.43 2.76
CA PRO A 75 -9.90 -35.20 3.78
C PRO A 75 -9.18 -36.53 4.11
N GLU A 76 -9.04 -36.81 5.40
CA GLU A 76 -8.49 -38.07 5.93
C GLU A 76 -9.61 -38.98 6.49
N PHE A 77 -10.39 -38.50 7.47
CA PHE A 77 -11.33 -39.31 8.26
C PHE A 77 -12.63 -38.55 8.61
N VAL A 78 -13.66 -39.29 9.05
CA VAL A 78 -14.91 -38.72 9.61
C VAL A 78 -15.35 -39.51 10.85
N TYR A 79 -15.87 -38.82 11.87
CA TYR A 79 -16.36 -39.41 13.12
C TYR A 79 -17.84 -39.05 13.37
N GLY A 80 -18.61 -39.95 14.00
CA GLY A 80 -19.99 -39.68 14.44
C GLY A 80 -21.13 -39.99 13.48
N SER A 81 -20.84 -40.25 12.20
CA SER A 81 -21.82 -40.40 11.11
C SER A 81 -22.94 -41.44 11.39
N PHE A 82 -24.21 -41.03 11.24
CA PHE A 82 -25.39 -41.83 11.57
C PHE A 82 -25.48 -43.18 10.85
N CYS A 83 -25.50 -44.28 11.60
CA CYS A 83 -25.54 -45.64 11.04
C CYS A 83 -26.96 -46.26 11.06
N ASN A 84 -27.53 -46.52 9.88
CA ASN A 84 -28.90 -47.06 9.76
C ASN A 84 -29.01 -48.52 10.25
N THR A 85 -29.48 -48.68 11.49
CA THR A 85 -29.67 -49.95 12.22
C THR A 85 -30.59 -50.97 11.53
N ALA A 86 -31.27 -50.64 10.43
CA ALA A 86 -32.05 -51.60 9.64
C ALA A 86 -31.20 -52.50 8.71
N GLN A 87 -29.91 -52.18 8.47
CA GLN A 87 -29.03 -52.96 7.56
C GLN A 87 -27.70 -53.39 8.19
N ILE A 88 -27.78 -54.09 9.33
CA ILE A 88 -26.66 -54.65 10.09
C ILE A 88 -25.91 -55.76 9.32
N GLN A 89 -25.11 -55.38 8.32
CA GLN A 89 -24.06 -56.22 7.71
C GLN A 89 -22.74 -55.49 7.42
N ASN A 90 -22.74 -54.14 7.32
CA ASN A 90 -21.56 -53.34 6.92
C ASN A 90 -21.18 -52.18 7.87
N CYS A 91 -21.84 -52.03 9.03
CA CYS A 91 -21.54 -50.97 10.02
C CYS A 91 -20.25 -51.27 10.81
N ASN A 92 -19.12 -51.41 10.11
CA ASN A 92 -17.78 -51.72 10.65
C ASN A 92 -16.72 -51.50 9.55
N ALA A 93 -16.66 -50.27 9.02
CA ALA A 93 -15.77 -49.88 7.91
C ALA A 93 -15.67 -48.35 7.75
N ASP A 94 -16.79 -47.64 7.92
CA ASP A 94 -16.94 -46.20 7.62
C ASP A 94 -17.69 -45.45 8.76
N ALA A 95 -17.66 -45.98 9.99
CA ALA A 95 -18.42 -45.47 11.15
C ALA A 95 -17.80 -45.99 12.46
N ASP A 96 -16.60 -45.51 12.77
CA ASP A 96 -15.86 -45.89 13.97
C ASP A 96 -16.30 -45.05 15.18
N GLY A 97 -16.14 -45.59 16.40
CA GLY A 97 -16.50 -44.94 17.67
C GLY A 97 -17.95 -45.08 18.16
N ALA A 98 -18.89 -45.58 17.35
CA ALA A 98 -20.32 -45.69 17.72
C ALA A 98 -20.71 -47.03 18.38
N ASP A 99 -21.54 -46.98 19.44
CA ASP A 99 -21.92 -48.14 20.27
C ASP A 99 -23.34 -48.73 20.00
N GLU A 100 -23.78 -49.75 20.76
CA GLU A 100 -25.10 -50.39 20.57
C GLU A 100 -26.29 -49.59 21.14
N ASP A 101 -26.05 -48.60 22.01
CA ASP A 101 -27.08 -47.78 22.66
C ASP A 101 -27.22 -46.36 22.04
N GLY A 102 -26.24 -45.92 21.24
CA GLY A 102 -26.27 -44.66 20.47
C GLY A 102 -25.25 -43.60 20.91
N ASP A 103 -24.29 -43.97 21.75
CA ASP A 103 -23.14 -43.11 22.04
C ASP A 103 -22.11 -43.20 20.91
N GLY A 104 -21.35 -42.12 20.68
CA GLY A 104 -20.51 -41.96 19.48
C GLY A 104 -21.28 -41.60 18.20
N GLN A 105 -22.53 -41.15 18.32
CA GLN A 105 -23.29 -40.47 17.26
C GLN A 105 -23.69 -39.07 17.74
N PHE A 106 -23.78 -38.10 16.82
CA PHE A 106 -24.15 -36.71 17.14
C PHE A 106 -25.55 -36.33 16.61
N ASN A 107 -26.13 -35.27 17.15
CA ASN A 107 -27.30 -34.57 16.64
C ASN A 107 -27.13 -33.07 16.93
N ASP A 108 -27.10 -32.24 15.88
CA ASP A 108 -26.69 -30.82 15.95
C ASP A 108 -25.35 -30.60 16.70
N PRO A 109 -24.23 -31.26 16.32
CA PRO A 109 -22.94 -30.94 16.93
C PRO A 109 -22.52 -29.53 16.51
N ILE A 110 -22.10 -28.67 17.45
CA ILE A 110 -21.74 -27.26 17.12
C ILE A 110 -20.34 -26.80 17.53
N SER A 111 -19.69 -27.41 18.52
CA SER A 111 -18.32 -27.06 18.93
C SER A 111 -17.46 -28.27 19.29
N ILE A 112 -16.15 -28.13 19.13
CA ILE A 112 -15.12 -29.13 19.42
C ILE A 112 -13.91 -28.52 20.12
N ALA A 113 -13.28 -29.26 21.03
CA ALA A 113 -11.94 -28.91 21.52
C ALA A 113 -11.07 -30.15 21.75
N ILE A 114 -9.75 -29.96 21.69
CA ILE A 114 -8.74 -31.01 21.83
C ILE A 114 -7.87 -30.71 23.06
N ASP A 115 -7.67 -31.69 23.95
CA ASP A 115 -6.74 -31.55 25.07
C ASP A 115 -5.33 -32.07 24.72
N ALA A 116 -4.30 -31.66 25.48
CA ALA A 116 -2.89 -32.00 25.23
C ALA A 116 -2.50 -33.51 25.25
N LEU A 117 -3.46 -34.44 25.34
CA LEU A 117 -3.29 -35.88 25.05
C LEU A 117 -3.86 -36.33 23.70
N GLY A 118 -4.44 -35.44 22.89
CA GLY A 118 -5.09 -35.77 21.61
C GLY A 118 -6.56 -36.20 21.74
N ARG A 119 -7.12 -36.25 22.96
CA ARG A 119 -8.54 -36.48 23.18
C ARG A 119 -9.36 -35.29 22.70
N PHE A 120 -10.41 -35.53 21.94
CA PHE A 120 -11.36 -34.50 21.53
C PHE A 120 -12.71 -34.59 22.26
N PHE A 121 -13.33 -33.42 22.43
CA PHE A 121 -14.56 -33.17 23.16
C PHE A 121 -15.52 -32.51 22.20
N VAL A 122 -16.70 -33.09 21.97
CA VAL A 122 -17.70 -32.57 21.04
C VAL A 122 -18.96 -32.17 21.80
N VAL A 123 -19.39 -30.92 21.60
CA VAL A 123 -20.70 -30.41 22.02
C VAL A 123 -21.75 -30.97 21.07
N ASP A 124 -22.72 -31.68 21.64
CA ASP A 124 -23.74 -32.48 20.94
C ASP A 124 -25.13 -31.96 21.36
N THR A 125 -25.50 -30.83 20.77
CA THR A 125 -26.40 -29.80 21.32
C THR A 125 -27.83 -30.31 21.54
N ASP A 126 -28.40 -30.93 20.51
CA ASP A 126 -29.79 -31.40 20.50
C ASP A 126 -29.93 -32.74 21.29
N ASN A 127 -28.80 -33.29 21.75
CA ASN A 127 -28.69 -34.37 22.75
C ASN A 127 -28.32 -33.85 24.16
N GLU A 128 -28.29 -32.53 24.36
CA GLU A 128 -28.10 -31.83 25.65
C GLU A 128 -26.77 -32.19 26.36
N ARG A 129 -25.70 -32.52 25.62
CA ARG A 129 -24.50 -33.19 26.19
C ARG A 129 -23.16 -32.82 25.55
N VAL A 130 -22.08 -33.18 26.23
CA VAL A 130 -20.72 -33.27 25.66
C VAL A 130 -20.28 -34.73 25.62
N GLN A 131 -19.75 -35.16 24.47
CA GLN A 131 -19.14 -36.49 24.27
C GLN A 131 -17.63 -36.38 24.17
N VAL A 132 -16.90 -37.37 24.71
CA VAL A 132 -15.44 -37.38 24.78
C VAL A 132 -14.88 -38.63 24.11
N PHE A 133 -13.87 -38.43 23.27
CA PHE A 133 -13.22 -39.46 22.45
C PHE A 133 -11.72 -39.53 22.79
N ASP A 134 -11.04 -40.61 22.39
CA ASP A 134 -9.57 -40.70 22.44
C ASP A 134 -8.92 -40.30 21.11
N ASP A 135 -7.59 -40.40 21.04
CA ASP A 135 -6.76 -40.02 19.88
C ASP A 135 -6.89 -40.98 18.68
N ASP A 136 -7.45 -42.18 18.87
CA ASP A 136 -7.89 -43.05 17.77
C ASP A 136 -9.34 -42.71 17.31
N GLY A 137 -10.10 -41.98 18.13
CA GLY A 137 -11.50 -41.57 17.87
C GLY A 137 -12.57 -42.49 18.47
N GLU A 138 -12.20 -43.37 19.40
CA GLU A 138 -13.16 -44.26 20.09
C GLU A 138 -13.86 -43.51 21.25
N PHE A 139 -15.17 -43.71 21.40
CA PHE A 139 -15.97 -43.07 22.46
C PHE A 139 -15.53 -43.52 23.86
N GLN A 140 -15.29 -42.54 24.74
CA GLN A 140 -14.80 -42.77 26.11
C GLN A 140 -15.89 -42.60 27.17
N PHE A 141 -16.59 -41.45 27.15
CA PHE A 141 -17.68 -41.10 28.06
C PHE A 141 -18.45 -39.86 27.57
N LYS A 142 -19.58 -39.58 28.22
CA LYS A 142 -20.39 -38.36 28.04
C LYS A 142 -20.76 -37.75 29.39
N PHE A 143 -21.10 -36.46 29.40
CA PHE A 143 -21.62 -35.73 30.55
C PHE A 143 -22.58 -34.60 30.07
N GLY A 144 -23.35 -34.00 30.98
CA GLY A 144 -24.31 -32.93 30.65
C GLY A 144 -25.73 -33.37 30.33
N SER A 145 -25.95 -34.60 29.87
CA SER A 145 -27.25 -35.08 29.37
C SER A 145 -28.38 -35.03 30.41
N SER A 146 -29.65 -34.97 29.98
CA SER A 146 -30.83 -34.93 30.87
C SER A 146 -31.10 -36.19 31.72
N ASP A 147 -30.23 -37.22 31.63
CA ASP A 147 -30.17 -38.36 32.56
C ASP A 147 -29.06 -38.28 33.61
N SER A 148 -28.30 -37.18 33.64
CA SER A 148 -27.36 -36.79 34.69
C SER A 148 -28.07 -36.35 35.99
N GLY A 149 -27.36 -35.67 36.89
CA GLY A 149 -27.96 -35.07 38.09
C GLY A 149 -28.51 -33.68 37.82
N ASP A 150 -29.47 -33.21 38.63
CA ASP A 150 -30.01 -31.83 38.58
C ASP A 150 -28.91 -30.73 38.58
N ASP A 151 -27.73 -31.02 39.13
CA ASP A 151 -26.56 -30.13 39.23
C ASP A 151 -25.51 -30.35 38.11
N ASP A 152 -25.70 -31.32 37.19
CA ASP A 152 -24.70 -31.80 36.19
C ASP A 152 -25.26 -31.74 34.74
N TYR A 153 -26.41 -31.06 34.56
CA TYR A 153 -27.16 -30.91 33.32
C TYR A 153 -26.76 -29.64 32.54
N LEU A 154 -26.62 -29.75 31.22
CA LEU A 154 -26.01 -28.72 30.36
C LEU A 154 -26.96 -27.87 29.50
N GLY A 155 -28.28 -28.08 29.60
CA GLY A 155 -29.26 -27.25 28.87
C GLY A 155 -29.01 -27.24 27.36
N SER A 156 -28.64 -26.07 26.84
CA SER A 156 -28.14 -25.90 25.47
C SER A 156 -26.64 -25.57 25.51
N ALA A 157 -25.80 -26.60 25.56
CA ALA A 157 -24.35 -26.42 25.50
C ALA A 157 -23.92 -25.88 24.13
N ASN A 158 -23.05 -24.87 24.08
CA ASN A 158 -22.61 -24.25 22.82
C ASN A 158 -21.11 -24.40 22.53
N GLY A 159 -20.24 -23.93 23.41
CA GLY A 159 -18.78 -23.94 23.22
C GLY A 159 -18.07 -24.75 24.30
N VAL A 160 -16.93 -25.37 23.98
CA VAL A 160 -16.13 -26.15 24.93
C VAL A 160 -14.64 -25.79 24.88
N VAL A 161 -13.99 -25.65 26.03
CA VAL A 161 -12.53 -25.48 26.13
C VAL A 161 -11.95 -26.23 27.33
N ILE A 162 -10.66 -26.60 27.24
CA ILE A 162 -9.94 -27.35 28.29
C ILE A 162 -8.72 -26.53 28.74
N GLN A 163 -8.56 -26.37 30.06
CA GLN A 163 -7.35 -25.76 30.63
C GLN A 163 -6.25 -26.82 30.78
N ASP A 164 -5.07 -26.60 30.20
CA ASP A 164 -3.97 -27.58 30.16
C ASP A 164 -3.45 -28.00 31.55
N SER A 165 -3.46 -27.05 32.50
CA SER A 165 -2.80 -27.18 33.81
C SER A 165 -3.61 -28.02 34.81
N SER A 166 -4.93 -27.83 34.84
CA SER A 166 -5.90 -28.54 35.68
C SER A 166 -6.51 -29.76 34.96
N ARG A 167 -6.68 -29.64 33.63
CA ARG A 167 -7.55 -30.47 32.77
C ARG A 167 -9.03 -30.36 33.15
N ASP A 168 -9.43 -29.25 33.74
CA ASP A 168 -10.83 -28.89 33.90
C ASP A 168 -11.37 -28.36 32.56
N ILE A 169 -12.64 -28.68 32.31
CA ILE A 169 -13.38 -28.49 31.05
C ILE A 169 -14.42 -27.42 31.32
N PHE A 170 -14.42 -26.36 30.52
CA PHE A 170 -15.41 -25.29 30.56
C PHE A 170 -16.36 -25.49 29.39
N VAL A 171 -17.66 -25.42 29.66
CA VAL A 171 -18.73 -25.52 28.64
C VAL A 171 -19.67 -24.35 28.82
N SER A 172 -19.95 -23.60 27.75
CA SER A 172 -20.97 -22.55 27.78
C SER A 172 -22.36 -23.15 27.58
N ASP A 173 -23.33 -22.70 28.37
CA ASP A 173 -24.74 -23.10 28.35
C ASP A 173 -25.61 -21.87 28.05
N THR A 174 -26.31 -21.92 26.93
CA THR A 174 -27.16 -20.84 26.42
C THR A 174 -28.64 -20.95 26.82
N GLU A 175 -29.07 -22.04 27.48
CA GLU A 175 -30.38 -22.07 28.15
C GLU A 175 -30.30 -21.39 29.52
N ASN A 176 -29.20 -21.59 30.26
CA ASN A 176 -28.99 -21.04 31.60
C ASN A 176 -28.14 -19.75 31.65
N ASP A 177 -27.73 -19.22 30.49
CA ASP A 177 -26.86 -18.03 30.34
C ASP A 177 -25.60 -18.14 31.22
N SER A 178 -24.87 -19.27 31.17
CA SER A 178 -23.80 -19.59 32.12
C SER A 178 -22.60 -20.30 31.48
N ILE A 179 -21.49 -20.37 32.22
CA ILE A 179 -20.39 -21.30 31.96
C ILE A 179 -20.38 -22.36 33.06
N SER A 180 -20.49 -23.63 32.69
CA SER A 180 -20.39 -24.78 33.59
C SER A 180 -19.01 -25.42 33.52
N VAL A 181 -18.44 -25.77 34.67
CA VAL A 181 -17.08 -26.30 34.78
C VAL A 181 -17.10 -27.74 35.30
N PHE A 182 -16.40 -28.63 34.61
CA PHE A 182 -16.32 -30.06 34.89
C PHE A 182 -14.86 -30.47 35.03
N ASN A 183 -14.56 -31.51 35.81
CA ASN A 183 -13.19 -32.06 35.81
C ASN A 183 -12.92 -32.96 34.60
N SER A 184 -11.65 -33.30 34.37
CA SER A 184 -11.16 -34.19 33.28
C SER A 184 -11.82 -35.58 33.11
N LEU A 185 -12.72 -35.96 34.02
CA LEU A 185 -13.54 -37.19 34.01
C LEU A 185 -15.05 -36.92 33.81
N GLY A 186 -15.44 -35.70 33.42
CA GLY A 186 -16.84 -35.34 33.13
C GLY A 186 -17.75 -35.32 34.36
N ASN A 187 -17.26 -34.81 35.51
CA ASN A 187 -18.13 -34.56 36.68
C ASN A 187 -18.15 -33.06 36.94
N PHE A 188 -19.34 -32.48 37.10
CA PHE A 188 -19.53 -31.07 37.45
C PHE A 188 -18.75 -30.65 38.71
N LEU A 189 -18.27 -29.42 38.69
CA LEU A 189 -17.57 -28.74 39.79
C LEU A 189 -18.37 -27.54 40.28
N PHE A 190 -18.68 -26.61 39.38
CA PHE A 190 -19.46 -25.38 39.63
C PHE A 190 -19.87 -24.71 38.31
N ASP A 191 -20.89 -23.85 38.36
CA ASP A 191 -21.33 -22.95 37.29
C ASP A 191 -21.01 -21.48 37.62
N PHE A 192 -21.01 -20.60 36.61
CA PHE A 192 -21.04 -19.15 36.82
C PHE A 192 -21.75 -18.39 35.69
N ASN A 193 -22.61 -17.45 36.08
CA ASN A 193 -23.29 -16.49 35.17
C ASN A 193 -23.23 -15.02 35.63
N PHE A 194 -22.98 -14.79 36.92
CA PHE A 194 -23.19 -13.50 37.57
C PHE A 194 -21.90 -12.93 38.17
N PHE A 195 -21.54 -11.70 37.79
CA PHE A 195 -20.45 -10.97 38.46
C PHE A 195 -20.81 -9.54 38.89
N ASN A 196 -21.86 -8.89 38.40
CA ASN A 196 -22.01 -7.43 38.56
C ASN A 196 -23.44 -6.95 38.91
N GLY A 197 -24.48 -7.73 38.64
CA GLY A 197 -25.85 -7.46 39.11
C GLY A 197 -26.78 -6.76 38.13
N ASN A 198 -26.33 -6.56 36.89
CA ASN A 198 -27.13 -6.13 35.73
C ASN A 198 -26.55 -6.63 34.40
N ASP A 199 -25.28 -7.06 34.39
CA ASP A 199 -24.46 -7.28 33.20
C ASP A 199 -23.93 -8.73 33.24
N ASP A 200 -24.84 -9.66 33.56
CA ASP A 200 -24.67 -11.12 33.53
C ASP A 200 -24.56 -11.59 32.05
N PHE A 201 -24.11 -12.84 31.80
CA PHE A 201 -24.04 -13.36 30.43
C PHE A 201 -25.42 -13.40 29.75
N ARG A 202 -25.41 -13.44 28.42
CA ARG A 202 -26.58 -13.65 27.58
C ARG A 202 -26.17 -14.36 26.30
N ASN A 203 -26.59 -15.61 26.11
CA ASN A 203 -26.15 -16.48 25.01
C ASN A 203 -24.61 -16.56 24.90
N PRO A 204 -23.90 -17.08 25.92
CA PRO A 204 -22.45 -17.30 25.82
C PRO A 204 -22.15 -18.37 24.76
N ASN A 205 -21.38 -18.02 23.72
CA ASN A 205 -21.02 -18.93 22.62
C ASN A 205 -19.59 -19.48 22.82
N GLY A 206 -18.69 -19.22 21.87
CA GLY A 206 -17.31 -19.70 21.87
C GLY A 206 -16.44 -19.14 22.99
N MET A 207 -15.31 -19.79 23.20
CA MET A 207 -14.37 -19.51 24.28
C MET A 207 -12.96 -19.86 23.82
N VAL A 208 -11.96 -19.18 24.39
CA VAL A 208 -10.55 -19.59 24.25
C VAL A 208 -9.81 -19.38 25.55
N ILE A 209 -8.82 -20.24 25.84
CA ILE A 209 -7.96 -20.11 27.03
C ILE A 209 -6.53 -19.82 26.57
N ASP A 210 -5.99 -18.68 26.98
CA ASP A 210 -4.55 -18.53 27.06
C ASP A 210 -4.02 -19.38 28.22
N ASN A 211 -3.52 -20.57 27.90
CA ASN A 211 -2.92 -21.47 28.88
C ASN A 211 -1.57 -20.96 29.43
N SER A 212 -1.00 -19.87 28.89
CA SER A 212 0.26 -19.30 29.37
C SER A 212 0.08 -18.40 30.61
N ASP A 213 -0.77 -17.36 30.55
CA ASP A 213 -1.12 -16.52 31.70
C ASP A 213 -2.43 -16.97 32.40
N ASN A 214 -3.07 -18.05 31.94
CA ASN A 214 -4.29 -18.66 32.50
C ASN A 214 -5.51 -17.72 32.41
N ILE A 215 -5.70 -17.12 31.24
CA ILE A 215 -6.82 -16.21 30.94
C ILE A 215 -7.85 -16.93 30.07
N LEU A 216 -9.09 -17.05 30.58
CA LEU A 216 -10.26 -17.48 29.82
C LEU A 216 -10.93 -16.25 29.17
N PHE A 217 -11.15 -16.32 27.87
CA PHE A 217 -11.94 -15.37 27.10
C PHE A 217 -13.27 -16.04 26.72
N VAL A 218 -14.38 -15.31 26.86
CA VAL A 218 -15.74 -15.79 26.59
C VAL A 218 -16.47 -14.83 25.66
N VAL A 219 -17.10 -15.35 24.62
CA VAL A 219 -18.00 -14.60 23.74
C VAL A 219 -19.37 -14.48 24.39
N ASP A 220 -19.78 -13.26 24.74
CA ASP A 220 -21.09 -12.97 25.34
C ASP A 220 -22.02 -12.37 24.27
N SER A 221 -22.45 -13.22 23.31
CA SER A 221 -22.95 -12.73 22.01
C SER A 221 -24.26 -11.94 22.13
N GLY A 222 -25.13 -12.31 23.05
CA GLY A 222 -26.37 -11.59 23.32
C GLY A 222 -26.16 -10.22 23.98
N ASN A 223 -24.93 -9.86 24.34
CA ASN A 223 -24.54 -8.54 24.81
C ASN A 223 -23.49 -7.86 23.89
N ASP A 224 -23.17 -8.46 22.74
CA ASP A 224 -22.20 -7.98 21.75
C ASP A 224 -20.83 -7.59 22.34
N ARG A 225 -20.28 -8.42 23.23
CA ARG A 225 -19.01 -8.17 23.94
C ARG A 225 -18.20 -9.45 24.20
N ILE A 226 -16.91 -9.29 24.48
CA ILE A 226 -16.00 -10.33 24.96
C ILE A 226 -15.69 -10.08 26.44
N VAL A 227 -15.74 -11.13 27.26
CA VAL A 227 -15.49 -11.07 28.72
C VAL A 227 -14.26 -11.91 29.09
N MET A 228 -13.40 -11.38 29.96
CA MET A 228 -12.11 -11.99 30.33
C MET A 228 -12.04 -12.36 31.81
N PHE A 229 -11.49 -13.54 32.09
CA PHE A 229 -11.35 -14.12 33.43
C PHE A 229 -9.95 -14.66 33.69
N GLU A 230 -9.44 -14.46 34.89
CA GLU A 230 -8.20 -15.03 35.43
C GLU A 230 -8.54 -16.35 36.15
N ILE A 231 -7.98 -17.48 35.72
CA ILE A 231 -8.16 -18.78 36.39
C ILE A 231 -7.06 -18.97 37.45
N VAL A 232 -7.44 -19.20 38.70
CA VAL A 232 -6.50 -19.15 39.84
C VAL A 232 -6.63 -20.32 40.82
N ASP A 233 -5.50 -20.73 41.41
CA ASP A 233 -5.38 -21.72 42.49
C ASP A 233 -5.99 -21.20 43.83
N GLY A 234 -7.31 -20.97 43.86
CA GLY A 234 -8.08 -20.69 45.08
C GLY A 234 -9.04 -19.50 45.00
N THR A 235 -9.25 -18.83 46.13
CA THR A 235 -10.33 -17.83 46.32
C THR A 235 -9.81 -16.39 46.48
N THR A 236 -8.68 -16.06 45.84
CA THR A 236 -8.04 -14.73 45.94
C THR A 236 -7.44 -14.28 44.61
N CYS A 237 -8.13 -13.38 43.91
CA CYS A 237 -7.71 -12.83 42.62
C CYS A 237 -6.41 -12.00 42.73
N PRO A 238 -5.31 -12.37 42.06
CA PRO A 238 -4.07 -11.59 41.97
C PRO A 238 -4.28 -10.21 41.33
N SER A 239 -5.17 -10.11 40.33
CA SER A 239 -5.69 -8.86 39.74
C SER A 239 -6.31 -7.87 40.74
N GLY A 240 -6.58 -8.29 41.98
CA GLY A 240 -7.09 -7.43 43.05
C GLY A 240 -8.59 -7.14 42.94
N THR A 241 -9.29 -7.82 42.04
CA THR A 241 -10.75 -7.76 41.92
C THR A 241 -11.42 -8.44 43.12
N VAL A 242 -12.64 -8.01 43.45
CA VAL A 242 -13.33 -8.36 44.71
C VAL A 242 -14.36 -9.48 44.50
N LYS A 243 -14.26 -10.21 43.38
CA LYS A 243 -15.31 -11.10 42.88
C LYS A 243 -14.68 -12.34 42.26
N SER A 244 -14.98 -13.49 42.84
CA SER A 244 -14.49 -14.80 42.37
C SER A 244 -15.56 -15.87 42.61
N VAL A 245 -15.71 -16.80 41.67
CA VAL A 245 -16.49 -18.04 41.85
C VAL A 245 -15.51 -19.20 41.75
N ASP A 246 -15.25 -19.86 42.89
CA ASP A 246 -14.47 -21.11 43.10
C ASP A 246 -13.17 -21.36 42.29
N GLY A 247 -12.54 -20.29 41.78
CA GLY A 247 -11.28 -20.32 41.02
C GLY A 247 -11.26 -19.32 39.86
N ILE A 248 -12.42 -18.81 39.45
CA ILE A 248 -12.59 -17.89 38.32
C ILE A 248 -12.74 -16.46 38.84
N CYS A 249 -11.86 -15.57 38.38
CA CYS A 249 -11.81 -14.17 38.77
C CYS A 249 -12.07 -13.27 37.56
N TYR A 250 -13.15 -12.48 37.59
CA TYR A 250 -13.41 -11.47 36.55
C TYR A 250 -12.24 -10.48 36.44
N LEU A 251 -11.77 -10.23 35.21
CA LEU A 251 -10.77 -9.21 34.88
C LEU A 251 -11.42 -7.95 34.30
N LYS A 252 -11.96 -8.07 33.09
CA LYS A 252 -12.47 -6.98 32.25
C LYS A 252 -13.41 -7.52 31.16
N GLU A 253 -14.04 -6.62 30.43
CA GLU A 253 -14.88 -6.87 29.27
C GLU A 253 -14.59 -5.78 28.22
N PHE A 254 -14.82 -6.05 26.94
CA PHE A 254 -14.71 -5.07 25.85
C PHE A 254 -15.64 -5.43 24.68
N GLY A 255 -15.96 -4.44 23.84
CA GLY A 255 -16.93 -4.58 22.75
C GLY A 255 -18.29 -3.95 23.07
N SER A 256 -19.04 -3.64 22.02
CA SER A 256 -20.44 -3.21 22.06
C SER A 256 -21.13 -3.43 20.72
N SER A 257 -22.47 -3.49 20.72
CA SER A 257 -23.31 -3.69 19.54
C SER A 257 -23.10 -2.64 18.44
N GLY A 258 -22.63 -3.03 17.25
CA GLY A 258 -22.42 -2.13 16.11
C GLY A 258 -21.50 -2.66 14.98
N ASP A 259 -21.25 -1.82 13.98
CA ASP A 259 -20.45 -2.10 12.77
C ASP A 259 -19.13 -1.30 12.67
N ASP A 260 -18.84 -0.38 13.60
CA ASP A 260 -17.54 0.29 13.70
C ASP A 260 -16.44 -0.66 14.25
N ALA A 261 -15.18 -0.23 14.23
CA ALA A 261 -14.03 -1.01 14.67
C ALA A 261 -14.01 -1.21 16.20
N GLY A 262 -13.99 -2.45 16.66
CA GLY A 262 -14.16 -2.81 18.08
C GLY A 262 -15.62 -2.91 18.54
N GLU A 263 -16.59 -2.70 17.65
CA GLU A 263 -17.99 -3.04 17.85
C GLU A 263 -18.31 -4.39 17.16
N PHE A 264 -19.31 -5.13 17.64
CA PHE A 264 -19.68 -6.47 17.17
C PHE A 264 -21.18 -6.57 16.87
N ASP A 265 -21.60 -7.51 16.00
CA ASP A 265 -23.01 -7.90 15.82
C ASP A 265 -23.09 -9.44 15.87
N ASN A 266 -23.57 -9.96 17.00
CA ASN A 266 -23.61 -11.39 17.34
C ASN A 266 -22.25 -12.09 17.06
N PRO A 267 -21.18 -11.75 17.79
CA PRO A 267 -19.91 -12.47 17.70
C PRO A 267 -20.11 -13.93 18.15
N TYR A 268 -19.35 -14.87 17.56
CA TYR A 268 -19.58 -16.30 17.79
C TYR A 268 -18.42 -17.03 18.45
N ASP A 269 -17.17 -16.82 18.02
CA ASP A 269 -16.01 -17.59 18.48
C ASP A 269 -14.67 -16.82 18.51
N LEU A 270 -13.65 -17.42 19.14
CA LEU A 270 -12.36 -16.81 19.47
C LEU A 270 -11.16 -17.73 19.21
N ALA A 271 -10.10 -17.17 18.63
CA ALA A 271 -8.77 -17.79 18.61
C ALA A 271 -7.74 -16.89 19.30
N PHE A 272 -6.67 -17.46 19.86
CA PHE A 272 -5.63 -16.70 20.54
C PHE A 272 -4.22 -17.13 20.11
N ASP A 273 -3.42 -16.18 19.64
CA ASP A 273 -1.98 -16.35 19.41
C ASP A 273 -1.19 -15.86 20.63
N SER A 274 -0.71 -16.80 21.44
CA SER A 274 0.16 -16.53 22.59
C SER A 274 1.60 -16.11 22.21
N SER A 275 1.99 -16.20 20.93
CA SER A 275 3.31 -15.76 20.45
C SER A 275 3.37 -14.27 20.17
N ASN A 276 2.33 -13.69 19.56
CA ASN A 276 2.21 -12.25 19.32
C ASN A 276 1.20 -11.55 20.28
N ASN A 277 0.54 -12.30 21.17
CA ASN A 277 -0.45 -11.81 22.14
C ASN A 277 -1.66 -11.14 21.45
N LEU A 278 -2.19 -11.84 20.43
CA LEU A 278 -3.31 -11.41 19.60
C LEU A 278 -4.54 -12.31 19.82
N LEU A 279 -5.70 -11.69 19.99
CA LEU A 279 -7.00 -12.33 20.04
C LEU A 279 -7.76 -12.05 18.73
N TYR A 280 -8.26 -13.10 18.09
CA TYR A 280 -9.04 -13.06 16.86
C TYR A 280 -10.50 -13.35 17.21
N VAL A 281 -11.42 -12.51 16.73
CA VAL A 281 -12.85 -12.61 17.02
C VAL A 281 -13.64 -12.82 15.73
N ALA A 282 -14.44 -13.88 15.67
CA ALA A 282 -15.42 -14.09 14.60
C ALA A 282 -16.68 -13.25 14.87
N ASP A 283 -16.86 -12.21 14.06
CA ASP A 283 -17.91 -11.20 14.17
C ASP A 283 -18.96 -11.48 13.08
N SER A 284 -19.91 -12.36 13.42
CA SER A 284 -20.58 -13.22 12.44
C SER A 284 -21.60 -12.50 11.56
N GLU A 285 -22.46 -11.64 12.11
CA GLU A 285 -23.44 -10.90 11.31
C GLU A 285 -22.81 -9.70 10.58
N ASN A 286 -21.72 -9.14 11.11
CA ASN A 286 -20.84 -8.22 10.38
C ASN A 286 -20.01 -8.91 9.28
N ASN A 287 -19.94 -10.25 9.28
CA ASN A 287 -19.23 -11.07 8.29
C ASN A 287 -17.72 -10.76 8.19
N ARG A 288 -17.07 -10.48 9.33
CA ARG A 288 -15.64 -10.13 9.43
C ARG A 288 -14.94 -10.88 10.57
N ILE A 289 -13.62 -10.90 10.52
CA ILE A 289 -12.76 -11.24 11.65
C ILE A 289 -12.09 -9.94 12.14
N GLN A 290 -12.15 -9.68 13.45
CA GLN A 290 -11.46 -8.56 14.07
C GLN A 290 -10.26 -9.05 14.91
N ILE A 291 -9.17 -8.29 14.92
CA ILE A 291 -7.92 -8.63 15.60
C ILE A 291 -7.63 -7.62 16.71
N PHE A 292 -7.31 -8.11 17.91
CA PHE A 292 -7.05 -7.30 19.09
C PHE A 292 -5.74 -7.69 19.79
N GLU A 293 -4.98 -6.69 20.27
CA GLU A 293 -3.82 -6.89 21.15
C GLU A 293 -4.23 -6.65 22.61
N ILE A 294 -3.86 -7.58 23.50
CA ILE A 294 -4.19 -7.50 24.94
C ILE A 294 -3.07 -6.73 25.67
N VAL A 295 -3.31 -5.50 26.13
CA VAL A 295 -2.24 -4.63 26.65
C VAL A 295 -2.29 -4.36 28.16
N ASP A 296 -1.15 -4.54 28.82
CA ASP A 296 -0.86 -4.08 30.20
C ASP A 296 -0.80 -2.54 30.35
N GLY A 297 -0.78 -1.83 29.22
CA GLY A 297 -0.39 -0.42 29.11
C GLY A 297 -1.54 0.56 28.90
N THR A 298 -1.19 1.85 28.83
CA THR A 298 -2.12 2.96 28.48
C THR A 298 -1.77 3.59 27.12
N THR A 299 -1.17 2.81 26.21
CA THR A 299 -0.81 3.20 24.84
C THR A 299 -0.77 1.94 23.97
N CYS A 300 -1.54 1.90 22.88
CA CYS A 300 -1.38 0.84 21.88
C CYS A 300 -0.02 0.98 21.17
N PRO A 301 0.63 -0.13 20.80
CA PRO A 301 1.59 -0.14 19.70
C PRO A 301 0.91 0.32 18.40
N SER A 302 1.61 1.13 17.62
CA SER A 302 1.15 1.67 16.34
C SER A 302 0.12 2.81 16.40
N ASN A 303 -0.64 3.02 15.33
CA ASN A 303 -1.32 4.27 14.97
C ASN A 303 -2.83 4.30 15.29
N THR A 304 -3.33 3.39 16.13
CA THR A 304 -4.73 3.38 16.59
C THR A 304 -4.92 4.39 17.73
N GLU A 305 -6.04 5.14 17.72
CA GLU A 305 -6.14 6.39 18.50
C GLU A 305 -6.65 6.24 19.95
N GLU A 306 -7.23 5.10 20.34
CA GLU A 306 -7.81 4.90 21.68
C GLU A 306 -7.65 3.46 22.21
N ILE A 307 -7.53 3.31 23.54
CA ILE A 307 -7.63 2.04 24.27
C ILE A 307 -9.00 1.97 24.91
N ILE A 308 -9.68 0.84 24.75
CA ILE A 308 -10.90 0.51 25.50
C ILE A 308 -10.51 -0.57 26.52
N ASP A 309 -10.58 -0.19 27.81
CA ASP A 309 -10.31 -1.03 29.00
C ASP A 309 -9.10 -1.99 28.95
N GLY A 310 -8.02 -1.57 28.27
CA GLY A 310 -6.76 -2.31 28.17
C GLY A 310 -6.73 -3.33 27.04
N VAL A 311 -7.56 -3.16 26.02
CA VAL A 311 -7.50 -3.89 24.75
C VAL A 311 -7.31 -2.86 23.62
N CYS A 312 -6.51 -3.24 22.63
CA CYS A 312 -6.26 -2.44 21.43
C CYS A 312 -6.87 -3.16 20.23
N PHE A 313 -7.79 -2.52 19.51
CA PHE A 313 -8.09 -2.93 18.14
C PHE A 313 -6.82 -2.77 17.29
N VAL A 314 -6.53 -3.78 16.46
CA VAL A 314 -5.36 -3.81 15.56
C VAL A 314 -5.82 -3.58 14.13
N GLU A 315 -6.62 -4.51 13.60
CA GLU A 315 -7.15 -4.50 12.24
C GLU A 315 -8.39 -5.40 12.12
N GLU A 316 -9.05 -5.37 10.97
CA GLU A 316 -10.17 -6.24 10.60
C GLU A 316 -10.00 -6.73 9.16
N PHE A 317 -10.52 -7.92 8.86
CA PHE A 317 -10.57 -8.44 7.50
C PHE A 317 -11.82 -9.31 7.28
N GLY A 318 -12.14 -9.57 6.01
CA GLY A 318 -13.41 -10.18 5.62
C GLY A 318 -14.46 -9.16 5.16
N SER A 319 -15.61 -9.68 4.78
CA SER A 319 -16.86 -8.96 4.48
C SER A 319 -17.82 -9.93 3.77
N LEU A 320 -19.13 -9.68 3.83
CA LEU A 320 -20.15 -10.55 3.25
C LEU A 320 -19.84 -10.97 1.80
N GLY A 321 -19.88 -12.28 1.53
CA GLY A 321 -19.88 -12.89 0.21
C GLY A 321 -19.12 -14.23 0.11
N THR A 322 -19.03 -14.75 -1.11
CA THR A 322 -18.65 -16.16 -1.37
C THR A 322 -17.27 -16.36 -2.02
N THR A 323 -16.48 -15.29 -2.17
CA THR A 323 -15.11 -15.37 -2.74
C THR A 323 -14.07 -15.71 -1.67
N ASP A 324 -12.82 -15.87 -2.08
CA ASP A 324 -11.68 -15.93 -1.16
C ASP A 324 -11.59 -14.63 -0.34
N GLY A 325 -11.28 -14.73 0.95
CA GLY A 325 -11.22 -13.57 1.86
C GLY A 325 -12.55 -12.85 2.10
N LYS A 326 -13.67 -13.52 1.82
CA LYS A 326 -15.04 -13.10 2.16
C LYS A 326 -15.75 -14.22 2.90
N PHE A 327 -16.70 -13.86 3.75
CA PHE A 327 -17.43 -14.78 4.62
C PHE A 327 -18.94 -14.64 4.47
N ASP A 328 -19.69 -15.66 4.86
CA ASP A 328 -21.15 -15.63 5.00
C ASP A 328 -21.50 -16.37 6.31
N THR A 329 -21.74 -15.59 7.38
CA THR A 329 -21.76 -16.01 8.79
C THR A 329 -20.52 -16.83 9.18
N PRO A 330 -19.32 -16.22 9.31
CA PRO A 330 -18.16 -16.90 9.88
C PRO A 330 -18.43 -17.23 11.35
N LYS A 331 -18.32 -18.51 11.73
CA LYS A 331 -18.58 -18.98 13.11
C LYS A 331 -17.27 -19.31 13.82
N GLY A 332 -16.80 -20.55 13.73
CA GLY A 332 -15.60 -21.01 14.41
C GLY A 332 -14.29 -20.50 13.84
N ILE A 333 -13.26 -20.44 14.69
CA ILE A 333 -11.95 -19.90 14.35
C ILE A 333 -10.83 -20.54 15.16
N ALA A 334 -9.77 -21.01 14.48
CA ALA A 334 -8.59 -21.57 15.14
C ALA A 334 -7.27 -21.07 14.54
N PHE A 335 -6.29 -20.87 15.41
CA PHE A 335 -4.94 -20.46 15.03
C PHE A 335 -3.94 -21.61 15.21
N ASP A 336 -3.32 -22.05 14.11
CA ASP A 336 -2.15 -22.92 14.17
C ASP A 336 -0.86 -22.10 14.27
N SER A 337 -0.30 -22.08 15.48
CA SER A 337 1.01 -21.48 15.77
C SER A 337 2.20 -22.18 15.07
N SER A 338 2.02 -23.38 14.51
CA SER A 338 3.08 -24.18 13.88
C SER A 338 3.36 -23.71 12.45
N ASN A 339 2.30 -23.59 11.64
CA ASN A 339 2.36 -23.06 10.28
C ASN A 339 2.03 -21.57 10.18
N ASN A 340 1.62 -20.92 11.29
CA ASN A 340 1.21 -19.51 11.37
C ASN A 340 0.00 -19.22 10.46
N LEU A 341 -1.00 -20.10 10.57
CA LEU A 341 -2.25 -20.07 9.81
C LEU A 341 -3.45 -19.84 10.72
N LEU A 342 -4.39 -19.01 10.26
CA LEU A 342 -5.69 -18.81 10.90
C LEU A 342 -6.77 -19.46 10.03
N TYR A 343 -7.46 -20.46 10.59
CA TYR A 343 -8.56 -21.17 9.96
C TYR A 343 -9.89 -20.56 10.42
N VAL A 344 -10.79 -20.30 9.47
CA VAL A 344 -12.12 -19.73 9.72
C VAL A 344 -13.19 -20.64 9.11
N ALA A 345 -14.14 -21.08 9.94
CA ALA A 345 -15.32 -21.81 9.51
C ALA A 345 -16.35 -20.83 8.93
N ASP A 346 -16.50 -20.87 7.61
CA ASP A 346 -17.28 -19.93 6.82
C ASP A 346 -18.64 -20.58 6.49
N SER A 347 -19.53 -20.55 7.49
CA SER A 347 -20.59 -21.56 7.66
C SER A 347 -21.59 -21.59 6.52
N ASN A 348 -22.19 -20.46 6.13
CA ASN A 348 -23.18 -20.44 5.04
C ASN A 348 -22.53 -20.67 3.65
N ASN A 349 -21.21 -20.48 3.54
CA ASN A 349 -20.41 -20.86 2.36
C ASN A 349 -19.98 -22.33 2.36
N ASN A 350 -20.21 -23.08 3.45
CA ASN A 350 -19.97 -24.52 3.57
C ASN A 350 -18.50 -24.93 3.31
N ARG A 351 -17.57 -24.23 3.98
CA ARG A 351 -16.12 -24.38 3.76
C ARG A 351 -15.30 -23.88 4.96
N ILE A 352 -14.03 -24.27 5.01
CA ILE A 352 -12.99 -23.63 5.83
C ILE A 352 -12.10 -22.77 4.92
N GLN A 353 -11.72 -21.57 5.37
CA GLN A 353 -10.68 -20.74 4.72
C GLN A 353 -9.47 -20.60 5.65
N ALA A 354 -8.27 -20.69 5.09
CA ALA A 354 -7.00 -20.55 5.80
C ALA A 354 -6.25 -19.27 5.37
N PHE A 355 -5.78 -18.51 6.35
CA PHE A 355 -5.12 -17.21 6.16
C PHE A 355 -3.70 -17.24 6.72
N GLU A 356 -2.72 -16.84 5.90
CA GLU A 356 -1.35 -16.56 6.34
C GLU A 356 -1.33 -15.21 7.07
N LEU A 357 -1.15 -15.27 8.40
CA LEU A 357 -1.04 -14.09 9.24
C LEU A 357 0.36 -13.48 9.13
N ASN A 358 0.56 -12.62 8.13
CA ASN A 358 1.86 -12.07 7.77
C ASN A 358 2.57 -11.40 8.96
N SER A 359 3.52 -12.12 9.56
CA SER A 359 4.34 -11.64 10.67
C SER A 359 5.41 -10.66 10.19
N GLU A 360 4.99 -9.39 10.04
CA GLU A 360 5.77 -8.16 9.77
C GLU A 360 6.78 -8.25 8.61
N PRO A 361 6.73 -7.35 7.59
CA PRO A 361 7.75 -7.26 6.55
C PRO A 361 9.07 -6.75 7.17
N THR A 362 9.82 -7.68 7.78
CA THR A 362 10.86 -7.41 8.78
C THR A 362 11.72 -6.22 8.37
N VAL A 363 11.79 -5.23 9.27
CA VAL A 363 12.39 -3.89 9.04
C VAL A 363 13.91 -4.01 8.85
N GLN A 364 14.30 -4.56 7.70
CA GLN A 364 15.65 -4.99 7.38
C GLN A 364 16.45 -3.84 6.79
N THR A 365 17.54 -3.52 7.48
CA THR A 365 18.62 -2.69 6.93
C THR A 365 19.07 -3.29 5.59
N PRO A 366 19.32 -2.47 4.56
CA PRO A 366 19.42 -2.93 3.18
C PRO A 366 20.67 -3.77 2.94
N VAL A 367 20.72 -4.48 1.80
CA VAL A 367 21.90 -5.27 1.43
C VAL A 367 23.08 -4.33 1.19
N LYS A 368 24.25 -4.73 1.72
CA LYS A 368 25.45 -3.88 1.75
C LYS A 368 26.20 -3.82 0.40
N PRO A 369 27.04 -2.78 0.21
CA PRO A 369 28.06 -2.64 -0.81
C PRO A 369 28.74 -3.89 -1.36
N ALA A 370 28.48 -4.34 -2.59
CA ALA A 370 29.32 -5.34 -3.25
C ALA A 370 30.44 -4.70 -4.09
N ASN A 371 31.57 -5.41 -4.23
CA ASN A 371 32.75 -5.07 -5.03
C ASN A 371 33.13 -3.56 -5.10
N PRO A 372 33.31 -2.88 -3.96
CA PRO A 372 33.77 -1.50 -3.96
C PRO A 372 35.19 -1.38 -4.52
N ASP A 373 35.37 -0.55 -5.54
CA ASP A 373 36.66 -0.11 -6.06
C ASP A 373 36.99 1.32 -5.61
N ALA A 374 38.29 1.64 -5.59
CA ALA A 374 38.78 3.00 -5.40
C ALA A 374 39.89 3.26 -6.43
N SER A 375 39.59 4.11 -7.42
CA SER A 375 40.48 4.44 -8.53
C SER A 375 40.95 5.90 -8.46
N PRO A 376 42.25 6.20 -8.61
CA PRO A 376 42.74 7.57 -8.66
C PRO A 376 42.28 8.28 -9.94
N ILE A 377 41.82 9.53 -9.81
CA ILE A 377 41.41 10.37 -10.95
C ILE A 377 42.14 11.71 -11.04
N SER A 378 42.79 12.14 -9.96
CA SER A 378 43.73 13.26 -9.95
C SER A 378 44.70 13.12 -8.77
N PRO A 379 45.77 13.93 -8.68
CA PRO A 379 46.71 13.92 -7.56
C PRO A 379 46.08 14.24 -6.20
N THR A 380 44.84 14.76 -6.19
CA THR A 380 44.10 15.14 -4.98
C THR A 380 42.68 14.54 -4.94
N SER A 381 42.34 13.58 -5.81
CA SER A 381 40.98 13.03 -5.88
C SER A 381 40.94 11.55 -6.28
N ILE A 382 40.03 10.81 -5.62
CA ILE A 382 39.75 9.39 -5.86
C ILE A 382 38.26 9.23 -6.23
N LEU A 383 38.00 8.43 -7.26
CA LEU A 383 36.67 7.93 -7.59
C LEU A 383 36.44 6.62 -6.84
N LEU A 384 35.27 6.50 -6.22
CA LEU A 384 34.73 5.27 -5.65
C LEU A 384 33.59 4.78 -6.54
N THR A 385 33.53 3.47 -6.76
CA THR A 385 32.41 2.80 -7.43
C THR A 385 32.10 1.49 -6.71
N TRP A 386 30.85 1.04 -6.75
CA TRP A 386 30.43 -0.25 -6.18
C TRP A 386 29.31 -0.87 -7.04
N ASP A 387 29.06 -2.16 -6.84
CA ASP A 387 27.92 -2.82 -7.48
C ASP A 387 26.61 -2.45 -6.76
N GLU A 388 25.52 -2.35 -7.52
CA GLU A 388 24.18 -2.14 -6.97
C GLU A 388 23.76 -3.36 -6.13
N PRO A 389 23.31 -3.20 -4.88
CA PRO A 389 22.96 -4.33 -4.04
C PRO A 389 21.69 -5.04 -4.50
N GLU A 390 21.83 -6.31 -4.90
CA GLU A 390 20.68 -7.20 -5.12
C GLU A 390 19.98 -7.48 -3.77
N GLN A 391 18.69 -7.15 -3.68
CA GLN A 391 17.82 -7.39 -2.53
C GLN A 391 16.43 -7.82 -3.00
N ALA A 392 15.70 -8.58 -2.17
CA ALA A 392 14.33 -9.01 -2.47
C ALA A 392 13.36 -7.82 -2.55
N GLU A 393 12.26 -7.96 -3.28
CA GLU A 393 11.27 -6.87 -3.46
C GLU A 393 10.58 -6.47 -2.15
N SER A 394 10.53 -7.37 -1.16
CA SER A 394 10.05 -7.12 0.20
C SER A 394 10.98 -6.25 1.06
N ILE A 395 12.25 -6.06 0.68
CA ILE A 395 13.18 -5.21 1.44
C ILE A 395 13.05 -3.76 0.97
N PRO A 396 12.81 -2.77 1.87
CA PRO A 396 12.62 -1.38 1.46
C PRO A 396 13.78 -0.83 0.63
N LYS A 397 13.42 -0.14 -0.46
CA LYS A 397 14.36 0.29 -1.51
C LYS A 397 15.42 1.25 -0.98
N ILE A 398 16.64 1.11 -1.49
CA ILE A 398 17.77 1.96 -1.14
C ILE A 398 17.46 3.42 -1.54
N THR A 399 17.66 4.34 -0.62
CA THR A 399 17.49 5.79 -0.78
C THR A 399 18.83 6.52 -0.92
N GLY A 400 19.93 5.90 -0.49
CA GLY A 400 21.29 6.39 -0.69
C GLY A 400 22.35 5.58 0.04
N TYR A 401 23.54 6.14 0.21
CA TYR A 401 24.71 5.47 0.75
C TYR A 401 25.47 6.32 1.78
N LYS A 402 25.96 5.70 2.85
CA LYS A 402 26.94 6.31 3.76
C LYS A 402 28.34 5.92 3.31
N ILE A 403 29.29 6.86 3.33
CA ILE A 403 30.68 6.63 2.89
C ILE A 403 31.64 7.07 3.99
N GLU A 404 32.57 6.19 4.34
CA GLU A 404 33.65 6.46 5.30
C GLU A 404 35.03 6.14 4.71
N TYR A 405 36.05 6.85 5.19
CA TYR A 405 37.45 6.63 4.84
C TYR A 405 38.34 6.64 6.07
N LYS A 406 39.58 6.17 5.91
CA LYS A 406 40.68 6.43 6.86
C LYS A 406 42.03 6.50 6.14
N THR A 407 43.01 7.05 6.84
CA THR A 407 44.44 6.97 6.51
C THR A 407 45.11 5.90 7.38
N GLY A 408 45.95 5.06 6.78
CA GLY A 408 46.79 4.08 7.49
C GLY A 408 46.09 3.28 8.61
N SER A 409 46.47 3.57 9.86
CA SER A 409 45.99 2.87 11.08
C SER A 409 44.93 3.65 11.88
N ASP A 410 44.44 4.77 11.36
CA ASP A 410 43.52 5.66 12.06
C ASP A 410 42.08 5.11 12.06
N ASP A 411 41.21 5.72 12.87
CA ASP A 411 39.78 5.44 12.88
C ASP A 411 39.08 5.92 11.59
N TYR A 412 37.92 5.33 11.28
CA TYR A 412 37.13 5.74 10.11
C TYR A 412 36.40 7.07 10.35
N ILE A 413 36.51 7.97 9.36
CA ILE A 413 35.87 9.27 9.30
C ILE A 413 34.78 9.22 8.22
N THR A 414 33.56 9.67 8.54
CA THR A 414 32.48 9.79 7.56
C THR A 414 32.74 10.95 6.59
N ILE A 415 32.72 10.67 5.29
CA ILE A 415 32.78 11.69 4.22
C ILE A 415 31.38 12.27 4.00
N THR A 416 30.39 11.38 3.85
CA THR A 416 28.98 11.75 3.73
C THR A 416 28.12 10.78 4.53
N PRO A 417 27.18 11.26 5.37
CA PRO A 417 26.29 10.41 6.16
C PRO A 417 25.21 9.76 5.29
N ASN A 418 24.80 10.42 4.21
CA ASN A 418 23.99 9.91 3.10
C ASN A 418 24.50 10.52 1.78
N THR A 419 24.25 9.89 0.63
CA THR A 419 24.40 10.48 -0.71
C THR A 419 23.11 11.15 -1.21
N ASP A 420 21.98 10.86 -0.56
CA ASP A 420 20.62 11.23 -1.00
C ASP A 420 20.37 10.84 -2.48
N SER A 421 21.00 9.74 -2.91
CA SER A 421 21.04 9.29 -4.29
C SER A 421 21.46 7.82 -4.39
N THR A 422 20.76 7.04 -5.24
CA THR A 422 21.03 5.63 -5.55
C THR A 422 22.22 5.41 -6.49
N VAL A 423 22.86 6.46 -7.00
CA VAL A 423 24.02 6.35 -7.88
C VAL A 423 25.19 5.64 -7.18
N THR A 424 25.67 4.54 -7.75
CA THR A 424 26.70 3.67 -7.17
C THR A 424 28.14 4.18 -7.36
N SER A 425 28.33 5.50 -7.33
CA SER A 425 29.65 6.13 -7.46
C SER A 425 29.75 7.45 -6.70
N PHE A 426 30.95 7.78 -6.24
CA PHE A 426 31.23 8.98 -5.45
C PHE A 426 32.67 9.46 -5.64
N ILE A 427 32.91 10.78 -5.60
CA ILE A 427 34.26 11.34 -5.74
C ILE A 427 34.70 12.01 -4.44
N HIS A 428 35.78 11.51 -3.85
CA HIS A 428 36.44 12.11 -2.69
C HIS A 428 37.56 13.05 -3.16
N GLN A 429 37.53 14.31 -2.74
CA GLN A 429 38.42 15.39 -3.21
C GLN A 429 39.20 16.02 -2.06
N GLY A 430 40.26 16.77 -2.37
CA GLY A 430 41.09 17.49 -1.38
C GLY A 430 42.16 16.61 -0.71
N LEU A 431 42.55 15.52 -1.36
CA LEU A 431 43.41 14.47 -0.82
C LEU A 431 44.89 14.79 -1.00
N SER A 432 45.75 14.11 -0.22
CA SER A 432 47.21 14.21 -0.32
C SER A 432 47.76 13.14 -1.27
N GLU A 433 48.59 13.56 -2.22
CA GLU A 433 49.40 12.68 -3.09
C GLU A 433 50.42 11.81 -2.32
N SER A 434 50.63 12.03 -1.02
CA SER A 434 51.49 11.17 -0.19
C SER A 434 50.76 9.96 0.38
N GLU A 435 49.48 10.11 0.73
CA GLU A 435 48.74 9.19 1.62
C GLU A 435 47.99 8.07 0.89
N THR A 436 47.80 6.96 1.61
CA THR A 436 46.97 5.83 1.17
C THR A 436 45.64 5.85 1.94
N TYR A 437 44.54 5.85 1.20
CA TYR A 437 43.18 6.00 1.69
C TYR A 437 42.43 4.67 1.58
N SER A 438 41.88 4.19 2.70
CA SER A 438 41.02 3.01 2.77
C SER A 438 39.57 3.42 2.99
N TYR A 439 38.64 2.88 2.20
CA TYR A 439 37.23 3.27 2.14
C TYR A 439 36.30 2.11 2.50
N ARG A 440 35.12 2.44 3.03
CA ARG A 440 33.98 1.51 3.17
C ARG A 440 32.66 2.25 2.94
N ILE A 441 31.73 1.56 2.29
CA ILE A 441 30.41 2.08 1.89
C ILE A 441 29.34 1.25 2.62
N TYR A 442 28.20 1.89 2.89
CA TYR A 442 27.00 1.28 3.45
C TYR A 442 25.79 1.74 2.63
N SER A 443 24.80 0.86 2.45
CA SER A 443 23.49 1.19 1.87
C SER A 443 22.56 1.78 2.94
N ILE A 444 21.60 2.60 2.53
CA ILE A 444 20.59 3.22 3.39
C ILE A 444 19.20 3.05 2.78
N ASN A 445 18.21 2.66 3.57
CA ASN A 445 16.77 2.66 3.23
C ASN A 445 15.97 3.27 4.41
N SER A 446 14.64 3.07 4.43
CA SER A 446 13.78 3.51 5.55
C SER A 446 14.04 2.78 6.87
N ALA A 447 14.44 1.50 6.82
CA ALA A 447 14.78 0.69 7.98
C ALA A 447 16.13 1.06 8.63
N GLY A 448 17.06 1.63 7.86
CA GLY A 448 18.31 2.18 8.38
C GLY A 448 19.51 1.95 7.49
N ILE A 449 20.67 1.73 8.12
CA ILE A 449 21.98 1.62 7.45
C ILE A 449 22.47 0.17 7.49
N SER A 450 22.96 -0.35 6.37
CA SER A 450 23.47 -1.71 6.21
C SER A 450 24.70 -2.02 7.08
N GLY A 451 25.18 -3.27 7.03
CA GLY A 451 26.57 -3.58 7.36
C GLY A 451 27.58 -2.93 6.39
N ALA A 452 28.84 -2.80 6.79
CA ALA A 452 29.88 -2.23 5.93
C ALA A 452 30.26 -3.16 4.76
N SER A 453 30.55 -2.57 3.60
CA SER A 453 31.20 -3.21 2.46
C SER A 453 32.57 -3.82 2.81
N SER A 454 33.17 -4.56 1.87
CA SER A 454 34.62 -4.79 1.90
C SER A 454 35.39 -3.45 1.75
N VAL A 455 36.69 -3.46 2.06
CA VAL A 455 37.50 -2.23 2.12
C VAL A 455 38.24 -2.03 0.79
N ALA A 456 37.80 -1.05 -0.01
CA ALA A 456 38.57 -0.55 -1.13
C ALA A 456 39.76 0.26 -0.60
N THR A 457 40.94 0.17 -1.21
CA THR A 457 42.13 0.94 -0.76
C THR A 457 42.97 1.37 -1.94
N THR A 458 43.26 2.66 -2.02
CA THR A 458 44.06 3.25 -3.09
C THR A 458 44.79 4.50 -2.62
N LYS A 459 45.57 5.10 -3.50
CA LYS A 459 46.33 6.32 -3.28
C LYS A 459 46.07 7.26 -4.47
N PRO A 460 45.99 8.60 -4.29
CA PRO A 460 45.92 9.52 -5.42
C PRO A 460 47.17 9.41 -6.29
N GLU A 461 46.99 9.31 -7.60
CA GLU A 461 48.08 9.16 -8.58
C GLU A 461 48.00 10.23 -9.68
N HIS A 462 49.15 10.50 -10.29
CA HIS A 462 49.29 11.47 -11.37
C HIS A 462 48.97 10.84 -12.72
N THR A 463 48.23 11.55 -13.56
CA THR A 463 48.13 11.25 -14.99
C THR A 463 49.48 11.52 -15.68
N THR A 464 49.78 10.83 -16.78
CA THR A 464 51.03 11.08 -17.50
C THR A 464 51.04 12.49 -18.10
N THR A 465 52.17 13.18 -18.06
CA THR A 465 52.31 14.54 -18.60
C THR A 465 52.38 14.56 -20.14
N PRO A 466 52.25 15.74 -20.78
CA PRO A 466 52.73 15.92 -22.14
C PRO A 466 54.23 15.59 -22.25
N VAL A 467 54.63 14.88 -23.30
CA VAL A 467 56.01 14.41 -23.48
C VAL A 467 56.61 14.88 -24.80
N ALA A 468 57.94 14.78 -24.90
CA ALA A 468 58.71 15.21 -26.07
C ALA A 468 58.44 16.67 -26.47
N LEU A 469 58.28 17.57 -25.49
CA LEU A 469 58.23 19.00 -25.76
C LEU A 469 59.53 19.43 -26.43
N THR A 470 59.38 20.13 -27.56
CA THR A 470 60.46 20.72 -28.35
C THR A 470 60.21 22.22 -28.51
N ALA A 471 61.29 22.99 -28.61
CA ALA A 471 61.27 24.42 -28.86
C ALA A 471 62.19 24.73 -30.06
N THR A 472 61.68 25.48 -31.05
CA THR A 472 62.40 25.81 -32.27
C THR A 472 62.28 27.31 -32.56
N ALA A 473 63.41 28.00 -32.69
CA ALA A 473 63.45 29.45 -32.95
C ALA A 473 63.14 29.76 -34.42
N ILE A 474 61.85 29.82 -34.77
CA ILE A 474 61.39 30.02 -36.16
C ILE A 474 61.58 31.43 -36.72
N SER A 475 61.86 32.44 -35.87
CA SER A 475 62.26 33.79 -36.33
C SER A 475 63.02 34.55 -35.23
N PRO A 476 63.59 35.74 -35.50
CA PRO A 476 64.26 36.57 -34.49
C PRO A 476 63.40 37.03 -33.30
N SER A 477 62.09 36.77 -33.30
CA SER A 477 61.15 37.13 -32.23
C SER A 477 60.04 36.08 -31.97
N GLN A 478 60.16 34.87 -32.55
CA GLN A 478 59.17 33.79 -32.38
C GLN A 478 59.83 32.43 -32.11
N ILE A 479 59.22 31.65 -31.21
CA ILE A 479 59.55 30.24 -30.94
C ILE A 479 58.30 29.40 -31.21
N LYS A 480 58.44 28.34 -32.01
CA LYS A 480 57.44 27.28 -32.13
C LYS A 480 57.72 26.20 -31.09
N LEU A 481 56.69 25.85 -30.33
CA LEU A 481 56.63 24.70 -29.43
C LEU A 481 55.86 23.56 -30.11
N SER A 482 56.28 22.32 -29.90
CA SER A 482 55.54 21.11 -30.33
C SER A 482 55.72 20.00 -29.28
N TRP A 483 54.65 19.27 -28.95
CA TRP A 483 54.65 18.22 -27.92
C TRP A 483 53.79 17.01 -28.33
N ILE A 484 53.83 15.95 -27.54
CA ILE A 484 52.96 14.78 -27.63
C ILE A 484 52.02 14.79 -26.41
N ALA A 485 50.76 14.40 -26.62
CA ALA A 485 49.75 14.30 -25.57
C ALA A 485 50.14 13.27 -24.47
N PRO A 486 49.60 13.41 -23.25
CA PRO A 486 49.49 12.33 -22.26
C PRO A 486 49.15 10.96 -22.88
N SER A 487 49.87 9.92 -22.48
CA SER A 487 49.61 8.54 -22.90
C SER A 487 48.54 7.84 -22.05
N GLN A 488 48.32 8.31 -20.81
CA GLN A 488 47.32 7.81 -19.88
C GLN A 488 46.67 8.95 -19.11
N THR A 489 45.35 9.11 -19.31
CA THR A 489 44.50 10.08 -18.59
C THR A 489 43.47 9.41 -17.68
N PHE A 490 43.57 8.09 -17.46
CA PHE A 490 42.64 7.29 -16.63
C PHE A 490 41.15 7.54 -16.95
N GLY A 491 40.81 7.58 -18.23
CA GLY A 491 39.44 7.83 -18.72
C GLY A 491 39.04 9.31 -18.77
N GLN A 492 39.82 10.22 -18.20
CA GLN A 492 39.56 11.66 -18.25
C GLN A 492 39.78 12.21 -19.66
N THR A 493 38.84 13.02 -20.14
CA THR A 493 38.98 13.77 -21.40
C THR A 493 39.96 14.92 -21.23
N ILE A 494 40.91 15.06 -22.16
CA ILE A 494 41.73 16.29 -22.27
C ILE A 494 40.82 17.40 -22.82
N SER A 495 40.79 18.56 -22.16
CA SER A 495 40.08 19.75 -22.62
C SER A 495 41.02 20.75 -23.33
N GLY A 496 42.29 20.79 -22.93
CA GLY A 496 43.28 21.71 -23.49
C GLY A 496 44.71 21.47 -23.02
N TYR A 497 45.60 22.41 -23.35
CA TYR A 497 46.96 22.49 -22.83
C TYR A 497 47.28 23.92 -22.40
N ASP A 498 48.02 24.09 -21.31
CA ASP A 498 48.56 25.39 -20.89
C ASP A 498 50.07 25.45 -21.15
N ILE A 499 50.48 26.54 -21.79
CA ILE A 499 51.85 26.79 -22.22
C ILE A 499 52.54 27.61 -21.15
N LYS A 500 53.47 27.00 -20.41
CA LYS A 500 54.15 27.58 -19.25
C LYS A 500 55.56 28.03 -19.65
N ARG A 501 55.97 29.23 -19.23
CA ARG A 501 57.27 29.83 -19.56
C ARG A 501 58.00 30.25 -18.29
N GLU A 502 59.26 29.85 -18.19
CA GLU A 502 60.10 30.15 -17.04
C GLU A 502 60.34 31.66 -16.91
N VAL A 503 60.14 32.19 -15.70
CA VAL A 503 60.34 33.62 -15.37
C VAL A 503 61.56 33.78 -14.47
N VAL A 504 61.72 32.87 -13.51
CA VAL A 504 62.93 32.63 -12.72
C VAL A 504 63.13 31.12 -12.58
N PRO A 505 64.34 30.61 -12.28
CA PRO A 505 64.62 29.16 -12.30
C PRO A 505 63.61 28.31 -11.52
N GLY A 506 62.91 27.42 -12.21
CA GLY A 506 61.87 26.55 -11.63
C GLY A 506 60.54 27.22 -11.27
N VAL A 507 60.25 28.42 -11.80
CA VAL A 507 58.95 29.10 -11.63
C VAL A 507 58.46 29.58 -13.00
N TYR A 508 57.26 29.13 -13.39
CA TYR A 508 56.67 29.37 -14.69
C TYR A 508 55.37 30.18 -14.61
N ASP A 509 55.20 31.13 -15.52
CA ASP A 509 53.91 31.78 -15.81
C ASP A 509 53.24 31.10 -17.01
N VAL A 510 51.90 31.02 -17.02
CA VAL A 510 51.14 30.65 -18.23
C VAL A 510 51.22 31.81 -19.24
N VAL A 511 51.66 31.52 -20.47
CA VAL A 511 51.84 32.49 -21.56
C VAL A 511 50.94 32.26 -22.77
N GLY A 512 50.12 31.20 -22.71
CA GLY A 512 49.19 30.82 -23.76
C GLY A 512 48.49 29.52 -23.37
N ASN A 513 47.40 29.21 -24.05
CA ASN A 513 46.65 27.98 -23.88
C ASN A 513 46.13 27.49 -25.25
N THR A 514 45.68 26.24 -25.32
CA THR A 514 45.12 25.64 -26.53
C THR A 514 44.02 24.64 -26.21
N ASN A 515 43.18 24.33 -27.20
CA ASN A 515 42.25 23.19 -27.14
C ASN A 515 42.97 21.82 -27.15
N ALA A 516 42.23 20.76 -26.82
CA ALA A 516 42.72 19.39 -26.68
C ALA A 516 43.36 18.76 -27.94
N GLN A 517 43.03 19.26 -29.13
CA GLN A 517 43.49 18.73 -30.41
C GLN A 517 44.79 19.39 -30.88
N THR A 518 45.17 20.51 -30.26
CA THR A 518 46.33 21.31 -30.64
C THR A 518 47.58 20.80 -29.92
N LEU A 519 48.59 20.38 -30.68
CA LEU A 519 49.87 19.85 -30.17
C LEU A 519 51.07 20.75 -30.51
N THR A 520 50.82 21.97 -30.98
CA THR A 520 51.86 22.96 -31.30
C THR A 520 51.39 24.38 -31.00
N TYR A 521 52.29 25.25 -30.52
CA TYR A 521 51.99 26.66 -30.19
C TYR A 521 53.12 27.58 -30.68
N VAL A 522 52.81 28.82 -31.08
CA VAL A 522 53.82 29.81 -31.50
C VAL A 522 53.86 30.99 -30.55
N VAL A 523 54.88 31.03 -29.69
CA VAL A 523 55.13 32.16 -28.79
C VAL A 523 55.82 33.27 -29.56
N SER A 524 55.25 34.48 -29.54
CA SER A 524 55.67 35.63 -30.35
C SER A 524 56.08 36.83 -29.47
N ASN A 525 56.55 37.92 -30.10
CA ASN A 525 57.03 39.14 -29.42
C ASN A 525 58.18 38.90 -28.43
N LEU A 526 59.01 37.89 -28.71
CA LEU A 526 60.17 37.54 -27.91
C LEU A 526 61.35 38.49 -28.17
N ALA A 527 62.18 38.70 -27.15
CA ALA A 527 63.42 39.45 -27.28
C ALA A 527 64.47 38.60 -28.02
N THR A 528 65.02 39.17 -29.08
CA THR A 528 66.10 38.58 -29.86
C THR A 528 67.34 38.32 -28.99
N ASP A 529 68.04 37.20 -29.24
CA ASP A 529 69.24 36.77 -28.51
C ASP A 529 69.04 36.54 -26.99
N LYS A 530 67.80 36.43 -26.51
CA LYS A 530 67.46 35.93 -25.17
C LYS A 530 66.94 34.49 -25.25
N THR A 531 67.53 33.58 -24.48
CA THR A 531 67.00 32.22 -24.31
C THR A 531 65.72 32.23 -23.47
N TYR A 532 64.74 31.40 -23.84
CA TYR A 532 63.49 31.19 -23.11
C TYR A 532 63.27 29.69 -22.89
N THR A 533 62.93 29.30 -21.66
CA THR A 533 62.56 27.93 -21.26
C THR A 533 61.04 27.80 -21.15
N TYR A 534 60.51 26.66 -21.57
CA TYR A 534 59.07 26.35 -21.57
C TYR A 534 58.80 24.94 -21.05
N ALA A 535 57.59 24.76 -20.51
CA ALA A 535 56.95 23.50 -20.19
C ALA A 535 55.48 23.55 -20.65
N VAL A 536 54.79 22.41 -20.69
CA VAL A 536 53.37 22.30 -21.04
C VAL A 536 52.66 21.38 -20.04
N THR A 537 51.49 21.78 -19.56
CA THR A 537 50.55 20.89 -18.85
C THR A 537 49.34 20.59 -19.72
N ALA A 538 48.72 19.41 -19.58
CA ALA A 538 47.42 19.12 -20.17
C ALA A 538 46.31 19.36 -19.15
N LYS A 539 45.19 19.94 -19.61
CA LYS A 539 43.97 20.14 -18.81
C LYS A 539 43.03 18.95 -18.99
N ILE A 540 42.57 18.42 -17.88
CA ILE A 540 41.72 17.22 -17.76
C ILE A 540 40.54 17.51 -16.81
N GLY A 541 39.52 16.65 -16.80
CA GLY A 541 38.23 16.90 -16.12
C GLY A 541 38.29 17.39 -14.67
N PHE A 542 39.33 17.00 -13.91
CA PHE A 542 39.52 17.36 -12.49
C PHE A 542 40.83 18.11 -12.20
N GLY A 543 41.50 18.71 -13.20
CA GLY A 543 42.69 19.54 -12.98
C GLY A 543 43.66 19.63 -14.16
N GLU A 544 44.94 19.73 -13.84
CA GLU A 544 46.06 19.67 -14.80
C GLU A 544 46.95 18.45 -14.53
N THR A 545 47.69 17.99 -15.55
CA THR A 545 48.86 17.12 -15.36
C THR A 545 50.00 17.89 -14.67
N GLU A 546 51.01 17.19 -14.17
CA GLU A 546 52.32 17.81 -13.95
C GLU A 546 52.91 18.38 -15.26
N GLU A 547 54.00 19.15 -15.13
CA GLU A 547 54.69 19.79 -16.24
C GLU A 547 55.44 18.78 -17.12
N SER A 548 55.44 19.04 -18.43
CA SER A 548 56.24 18.28 -19.40
C SER A 548 57.74 18.37 -19.13
N ASN A 549 58.54 17.58 -19.87
CA ASN A 549 59.96 17.91 -20.01
C ASN A 549 60.13 19.37 -20.45
N THR A 550 61.14 20.06 -19.92
CA THR A 550 61.44 21.44 -20.32
C THR A 550 62.07 21.49 -21.72
N ALA A 551 61.76 22.53 -22.48
CA ALA A 551 62.46 22.84 -23.74
C ALA A 551 62.87 24.32 -23.79
N SER A 552 64.02 24.61 -24.39
CA SER A 552 64.56 25.97 -24.49
C SER A 552 65.03 26.30 -25.90
N ALA A 553 64.88 27.56 -26.32
CA ALA A 553 65.46 28.08 -27.56
C ALA A 553 65.79 29.57 -27.44
N THR A 554 66.69 30.05 -28.29
CA THR A 554 67.18 31.44 -28.36
C THR A 554 66.82 32.02 -29.74
N PRO A 555 65.84 32.94 -29.85
CA PRO A 555 65.47 33.57 -31.12
C PRO A 555 66.69 34.20 -31.79
N ARG A 556 66.79 34.05 -33.12
CA ARG A 556 67.92 34.43 -34.00
C ARG A 556 69.17 33.54 -33.90
N THR A 557 69.62 33.14 -32.71
CA THR A 557 70.84 32.32 -32.60
C THR A 557 70.58 30.87 -33.07
N ASP A 558 69.40 30.33 -32.76
CA ASP A 558 69.04 28.93 -33.06
C ASP A 558 68.09 28.80 -34.28
N SER A 559 68.08 29.78 -35.19
CA SER A 559 67.09 29.88 -36.28
C SER A 559 67.55 29.25 -37.60
N GLU A 560 66.84 28.21 -38.04
CA GLU A 560 67.00 27.62 -39.38
C GLU A 560 66.17 28.36 -40.44
N ASP A 561 66.88 28.93 -41.42
CA ASP A 561 66.43 29.64 -42.63
C ASP A 561 65.53 30.88 -42.43
N THR A 562 65.87 31.98 -43.11
CA THR A 562 65.29 33.30 -42.82
C THR A 562 64.16 33.67 -43.77
N SER A 563 62.92 33.44 -43.35
CA SER A 563 61.77 34.19 -43.88
C SER A 563 61.38 35.32 -42.92
N GLU A 564 61.28 36.56 -43.44
CA GLU A 564 60.80 37.70 -42.66
C GLU A 564 59.26 37.75 -42.51
N THR A 565 58.53 36.79 -43.10
CA THR A 565 57.09 36.65 -42.88
C THR A 565 56.82 36.01 -41.51
N PRO A 566 56.29 36.72 -40.50
CA PRO A 566 55.96 36.10 -39.23
C PRO A 566 54.89 35.04 -39.44
N ILE A 567 55.09 33.85 -38.88
CA ILE A 567 54.10 32.78 -38.98
C ILE A 567 52.99 33.11 -37.99
N THR A 568 51.80 33.46 -38.50
CA THR A 568 50.61 33.62 -37.66
C THR A 568 50.28 32.27 -37.03
N SER A 569 50.08 32.25 -35.71
CA SER A 569 49.76 31.02 -34.97
C SER A 569 48.45 30.42 -35.47
N THR A 570 48.38 29.09 -35.55
CA THR A 570 47.12 28.34 -35.71
C THR A 570 46.50 27.95 -34.37
N ALA A 571 47.01 28.49 -33.25
CA ALA A 571 46.31 28.41 -31.97
C ALA A 571 44.97 29.16 -32.11
N VAL A 572 43.87 28.47 -31.84
CA VAL A 572 42.55 29.07 -31.78
C VAL A 572 42.35 29.54 -30.34
N ASP A 573 42.22 30.85 -30.14
CA ASP A 573 42.01 31.42 -28.81
C ASP A 573 40.73 30.85 -28.17
N MET A 574 40.83 30.45 -26.90
CA MET A 574 39.66 29.99 -26.15
C MET A 574 38.86 31.18 -25.61
N SER A 575 37.55 31.15 -25.84
CA SER A 575 36.60 32.13 -25.33
C SER A 575 35.57 31.47 -24.40
N VAL A 576 34.73 32.27 -23.75
CA VAL A 576 33.43 31.75 -23.28
C VAL A 576 32.64 31.22 -24.50
N SER A 577 31.80 30.22 -24.29
CA SER A 577 31.01 29.65 -25.38
C SER A 577 30.01 30.66 -25.94
N SER A 578 29.45 30.35 -27.12
CA SER A 578 28.17 30.96 -27.50
C SER A 578 27.05 30.56 -26.49
N PRO A 579 25.94 31.30 -26.41
CA PRO A 579 24.81 30.94 -25.55
C PRO A 579 24.20 29.57 -25.91
N PRO A 580 23.62 28.85 -24.94
CA PRO A 580 22.70 27.73 -25.23
C PRO A 580 21.54 28.21 -26.10
N ILE A 581 21.13 27.38 -27.07
CA ILE A 581 20.07 27.73 -28.02
C ILE A 581 18.83 26.87 -27.80
N LYS A 582 17.67 27.38 -28.24
CA LYS A 582 16.38 26.67 -28.17
C LYS A 582 16.00 26.24 -26.74
N LEU A 583 16.12 27.13 -25.75
CA LEU A 583 15.58 26.85 -24.42
C LEU A 583 14.05 26.80 -24.49
N VAL A 584 13.48 25.65 -24.13
CA VAL A 584 12.05 25.40 -23.99
C VAL A 584 11.77 25.10 -22.52
N ALA A 585 10.88 25.87 -21.91
CA ALA A 585 10.25 25.52 -20.64
C ALA A 585 8.85 24.96 -20.92
N SER A 586 8.56 23.75 -20.44
CA SER A 586 7.21 23.17 -20.43
C SER A 586 6.83 22.80 -19.00
N ALA A 587 5.62 23.14 -18.56
CA ALA A 587 5.18 22.64 -17.26
C ALA A 587 4.95 21.12 -17.35
N LYS A 588 5.14 20.43 -16.23
CA LYS A 588 5.04 18.97 -16.14
C LYS A 588 3.99 18.55 -15.11
N THR A 589 3.81 19.34 -14.05
CA THR A 589 2.69 19.26 -13.10
C THR A 589 2.28 20.66 -12.64
N SER A 590 1.25 20.77 -11.80
CA SER A 590 0.90 22.00 -11.06
C SER A 590 2.00 22.53 -10.12
N THR A 591 3.09 21.78 -9.91
CA THR A 591 4.20 22.13 -9.01
C THR A 591 5.59 21.92 -9.63
N SER A 592 5.68 21.62 -10.94
CA SER A 592 6.97 21.39 -11.61
C SER A 592 7.01 21.82 -13.09
N ILE A 593 8.16 22.33 -13.52
CA ILE A 593 8.45 22.71 -14.91
C ILE A 593 9.73 22.00 -15.37
N ASN A 594 9.62 21.33 -16.52
CA ASN A 594 10.75 20.74 -17.21
C ASN A 594 11.37 21.74 -18.20
N LEU A 595 12.68 21.84 -18.18
CA LEU A 595 13.48 22.66 -19.08
C LEU A 595 14.22 21.73 -20.05
N THR A 596 14.27 22.08 -21.33
CA THR A 596 15.13 21.44 -22.33
C THR A 596 15.82 22.49 -23.19
N TRP A 597 17.07 22.24 -23.61
CA TRP A 597 17.82 23.14 -24.48
C TRP A 597 18.73 22.37 -25.45
N SER A 598 19.33 23.09 -26.39
CA SER A 598 20.44 22.58 -27.20
C SER A 598 21.76 23.19 -26.71
N ALA A 599 22.85 22.47 -26.94
CA ALA A 599 24.20 22.98 -26.69
C ALA A 599 24.47 24.27 -27.49
N PRO A 600 25.44 25.10 -27.05
CA PRO A 600 26.04 26.16 -27.86
C PRO A 600 26.39 25.72 -29.29
N VAL A 601 26.33 26.67 -30.24
CA VAL A 601 26.73 26.42 -31.65
C VAL A 601 28.26 26.34 -31.77
N ASP A 602 28.93 27.17 -30.98
CA ASP A 602 30.37 27.23 -30.76
C ASP A 602 30.60 27.11 -29.25
N ASP A 603 31.45 26.18 -28.82
CA ASP A 603 31.80 25.96 -27.42
C ASP A 603 32.89 26.94 -26.92
N GLY A 604 33.42 27.80 -27.79
CA GLY A 604 34.51 28.73 -27.48
C GLY A 604 35.89 28.08 -27.59
N ASN A 605 36.01 26.98 -28.34
CA ASN A 605 37.17 26.09 -28.42
C ASN A 605 37.51 25.40 -27.08
N SER A 606 36.54 25.27 -26.18
CA SER A 606 36.66 24.63 -24.89
C SER A 606 35.38 23.84 -24.56
N PRO A 607 35.48 22.55 -24.19
CA PRO A 607 34.30 21.74 -23.88
C PRO A 607 33.43 22.36 -22.79
N ILE A 608 32.10 22.28 -22.98
CA ILE A 608 31.12 22.66 -21.96
C ILE A 608 31.21 21.68 -20.79
N THR A 609 31.34 22.21 -19.57
CA THR A 609 31.45 21.44 -18.31
C THR A 609 30.15 21.41 -17.53
N GLY A 610 29.31 22.44 -17.66
CA GLY A 610 28.04 22.56 -16.98
C GLY A 610 27.17 23.70 -17.52
N TYR A 611 26.07 23.99 -16.84
CA TYR A 611 25.14 25.06 -17.17
C TYR A 611 24.70 25.82 -15.90
N LYS A 612 24.55 27.14 -16.02
CA LYS A 612 23.87 27.97 -15.02
C LYS A 612 22.39 28.08 -15.38
N ILE A 613 21.50 27.91 -14.41
CA ILE A 613 20.04 28.03 -14.58
C ILE A 613 19.51 29.15 -13.69
N GLU A 614 18.86 30.14 -14.29
CA GLU A 614 18.25 31.27 -13.60
C GLU A 614 16.77 31.39 -13.94
N ALA A 615 15.95 31.73 -12.94
CA ALA A 615 14.51 31.88 -13.08
C ALA A 615 14.00 33.15 -12.40
N LYS A 616 12.92 33.72 -12.93
CA LYS A 616 12.10 34.74 -12.27
C LYS A 616 10.67 34.25 -12.16
N LYS A 617 10.03 34.50 -11.01
CA LYS A 617 8.60 34.28 -10.81
C LYS A 617 7.85 35.54 -11.23
N ASP A 618 6.79 35.39 -12.01
CA ASP A 618 5.90 36.43 -12.51
C ASP A 618 6.62 37.67 -13.08
N ASN A 619 6.76 38.75 -12.29
CA ASN A 619 7.44 40.00 -12.65
C ASN A 619 8.71 40.29 -11.81
N ASP A 620 9.19 39.33 -11.03
CA ASP A 620 10.39 39.47 -10.19
C ASP A 620 11.68 39.55 -11.02
N SER A 621 12.79 39.85 -10.34
CA SER A 621 14.14 39.71 -10.91
C SER A 621 14.55 38.25 -11.04
N PHE A 622 15.48 37.94 -11.96
CA PHE A 622 16.08 36.61 -12.03
C PHE A 622 16.88 36.30 -10.76
N SER A 623 16.54 35.18 -10.12
CA SER A 623 17.38 34.50 -9.14
C SER A 623 18.07 33.29 -9.76
N THR A 624 19.19 32.89 -9.19
CA THR A 624 19.88 31.64 -9.57
C THR A 624 19.16 30.46 -8.93
N VAL A 625 18.76 29.49 -9.76
CA VAL A 625 18.16 28.21 -9.33
C VAL A 625 19.26 27.17 -9.15
N ILE A 626 20.17 27.09 -10.12
CA ILE A 626 21.40 26.29 -10.09
C ILE A 626 22.53 27.17 -10.62
N ASP A 627 23.61 27.34 -9.86
CA ASP A 627 24.76 28.17 -10.27
C ASP A 627 25.66 27.43 -11.28
N ASP A 628 25.82 26.11 -11.10
CA ASP A 628 26.46 25.18 -12.03
C ASP A 628 25.86 23.76 -11.87
N THR A 629 25.39 23.16 -12.96
CA THR A 629 24.91 21.76 -12.99
C THR A 629 26.02 20.73 -12.79
N LYS A 630 27.30 21.09 -13.00
CA LYS A 630 28.49 20.21 -12.97
C LYS A 630 28.39 18.97 -13.88
N ASN A 631 27.48 19.01 -14.86
CA ASN A 631 27.26 17.96 -15.84
C ASN A 631 26.66 18.51 -17.13
N THR A 632 26.86 17.78 -18.23
CA THR A 632 26.55 18.23 -19.60
C THR A 632 25.14 17.88 -20.09
N SER A 633 24.25 17.43 -19.20
CA SER A 633 22.83 17.20 -19.50
C SER A 633 22.15 18.48 -20.01
N LYS A 634 21.19 18.30 -20.91
CA LYS A 634 20.52 19.39 -21.64
C LYS A 634 19.04 19.51 -21.25
N THR A 635 18.74 19.02 -20.05
CA THR A 635 17.42 18.89 -19.46
C THR A 635 17.51 19.15 -17.95
N TYR A 636 16.48 19.76 -17.36
CA TYR A 636 16.40 19.99 -15.92
C TYR A 636 14.95 20.10 -15.46
N LEU A 637 14.59 19.39 -14.38
CA LEU A 637 13.26 19.47 -13.77
C LEU A 637 13.32 20.39 -12.55
N HIS A 638 12.59 21.50 -12.60
CA HIS A 638 12.44 22.42 -11.48
C HIS A 638 11.10 22.15 -10.78
N SER A 639 11.17 21.64 -9.55
CA SER A 639 10.02 21.23 -8.72
C SER A 639 9.81 22.17 -7.53
N GLY A 640 8.70 22.00 -6.79
CA GLY A 640 8.36 22.85 -5.64
C GLY A 640 7.77 24.22 -6.04
N LEU A 641 7.22 24.31 -7.24
CA LEU A 641 6.70 25.55 -7.81
C LEU A 641 5.30 25.89 -7.28
N VAL A 642 5.01 27.19 -7.20
CA VAL A 642 3.69 27.67 -6.79
C VAL A 642 2.70 27.49 -7.94
N LYS A 643 1.62 26.75 -7.68
CA LYS A 643 0.53 26.50 -8.63
C LYS A 643 0.03 27.80 -9.29
N ASP A 644 -0.19 27.72 -10.60
CA ASP A 644 -0.67 28.76 -11.51
C ASP A 644 0.21 30.02 -11.62
N ALA A 645 1.38 30.07 -10.97
CA ALA A 645 2.35 31.15 -11.14
C ALA A 645 3.19 30.98 -12.42
N LYS A 646 3.57 32.09 -13.05
CA LYS A 646 4.43 32.08 -14.24
C LYS A 646 5.90 32.03 -13.82
N TYR A 647 6.67 31.09 -14.35
CA TYR A 647 8.13 31.09 -14.23
C TYR A 647 8.76 31.36 -15.60
N THR A 648 9.76 32.23 -15.62
CA THR A 648 10.55 32.52 -16.83
C THR A 648 12.01 32.21 -16.57
N TYR A 649 12.60 31.42 -17.46
CA TYR A 649 13.91 30.83 -17.32
C TYR A 649 14.88 31.37 -18.37
N ARG A 650 16.18 31.35 -18.02
CA ARG A 650 17.30 31.47 -18.95
C ARG A 650 18.43 30.54 -18.50
N VAL A 651 19.18 30.01 -19.45
CA VAL A 651 20.29 29.07 -19.20
C VAL A 651 21.55 29.59 -19.86
N SER A 652 22.67 29.61 -19.14
CA SER A 652 24.01 29.89 -19.70
C SER A 652 24.84 28.62 -19.70
N ALA A 653 25.70 28.44 -20.70
CA ALA A 653 26.69 27.36 -20.69
C ALA A 653 27.94 27.78 -19.92
N ILE A 654 28.62 26.82 -19.31
CA ILE A 654 29.86 27.01 -18.57
C ILE A 654 30.95 26.18 -19.25
N ASN A 655 32.04 26.83 -19.65
CA ASN A 655 33.28 26.18 -20.08
C ASN A 655 34.45 26.65 -19.18
N MET A 656 35.68 26.24 -19.48
CA MET A 656 36.85 26.59 -18.64
C MET A 656 37.19 28.09 -18.61
N VAL A 657 36.68 28.88 -19.55
CA VAL A 657 36.90 30.34 -19.64
C VAL A 657 35.83 31.09 -18.83
N GLY A 658 34.65 30.50 -18.67
CA GLY A 658 33.60 30.98 -17.78
C GLY A 658 32.18 30.72 -18.30
N THR A 659 31.23 31.43 -17.69
CA THR A 659 29.82 31.41 -18.06
C THR A 659 29.55 32.26 -19.31
N SER A 660 28.83 31.72 -20.28
CA SER A 660 28.38 32.46 -21.48
C SER A 660 27.25 33.45 -21.16
N GLU A 661 27.00 34.38 -22.09
CA GLU A 661 25.73 35.10 -22.14
C GLU A 661 24.54 34.12 -22.14
N PRO A 662 23.39 34.47 -21.54
CA PRO A 662 22.26 33.57 -21.38
C PRO A 662 21.56 33.27 -22.71
N SER A 663 20.87 32.13 -22.74
CA SER A 663 19.97 31.69 -23.80
C SER A 663 18.84 32.69 -24.08
N ASN A 664 18.01 32.39 -25.08
CA ASN A 664 16.67 32.95 -25.13
C ASN A 664 15.95 32.75 -23.77
N GLU A 665 15.17 33.73 -23.33
CA GLU A 665 14.22 33.50 -22.24
C GLU A 665 13.15 32.49 -22.69
N SER A 666 12.65 31.69 -21.76
CA SER A 666 11.56 30.73 -22.01
C SER A 666 10.62 30.70 -20.81
N SER A 667 9.31 30.80 -21.03
CA SER A 667 8.31 30.89 -19.96
C SER A 667 7.35 29.72 -19.96
N ALA A 668 7.10 29.14 -18.79
CA ALA A 668 5.96 28.25 -18.55
C ALA A 668 5.21 28.70 -17.28
N VAL A 669 3.90 28.48 -17.25
CA VAL A 669 3.10 28.64 -16.03
C VAL A 669 3.10 27.30 -15.31
N ALA A 670 3.35 27.27 -14.00
CA ALA A 670 3.25 26.08 -13.16
C ALA A 670 1.78 25.69 -12.91
N LYS A 671 1.04 25.52 -13.99
CA LYS A 671 -0.32 24.99 -14.03
C LYS A 671 -0.27 23.55 -14.55
N ILE A 672 -1.41 22.88 -14.56
CA ILE A 672 -1.56 21.65 -15.35
C ILE A 672 -1.37 22.02 -16.83
N THR A 673 -0.19 21.73 -17.40
CA THR A 673 0.02 21.62 -18.86
C THR A 673 0.21 20.16 -19.25
N GLY A 674 -0.51 19.28 -18.55
CA GLY A 674 -0.70 17.89 -18.89
C GLY A 674 -2.05 17.69 -19.55
N LEU A 675 -2.05 16.89 -20.60
CA LEU A 675 -3.22 16.13 -21.02
C LEU A 675 -3.34 14.96 -20.03
N GLU A 676 -3.71 15.24 -18.78
CA GLU A 676 -3.53 14.33 -17.63
C GLU A 676 -4.81 13.53 -17.37
N ILE A 677 -4.69 12.21 -17.29
CA ILE A 677 -5.83 11.31 -17.00
C ILE A 677 -6.17 11.43 -15.51
N ALA A 678 -7.44 11.74 -15.19
CA ALA A 678 -7.92 11.75 -13.81
C ALA A 678 -7.84 10.33 -13.20
N PRO A 679 -7.57 10.15 -11.90
CA PRO A 679 -7.50 8.82 -11.30
C PRO A 679 -8.79 8.01 -11.52
N ILE A 680 -8.67 6.85 -12.17
CA ILE A 680 -9.79 5.94 -12.45
C ILE A 680 -9.98 4.91 -11.33
N GLY A 681 -8.93 4.65 -10.53
CA GLY A 681 -8.95 3.70 -9.42
C GLY A 681 -8.70 2.24 -9.86
N LYS A 682 -8.81 1.31 -8.88
CA LYS A 682 -9.04 -0.11 -9.17
C LYS A 682 -10.52 -0.25 -9.58
N LEU A 683 -10.82 -1.11 -10.55
CA LEU A 683 -12.18 -1.39 -10.99
C LEU A 683 -12.48 -2.88 -10.90
N THR A 684 -13.74 -3.22 -10.61
CA THR A 684 -14.22 -4.60 -10.53
C THR A 684 -15.48 -4.75 -11.39
N ILE A 685 -15.64 -5.89 -12.07
CA ILE A 685 -16.81 -6.21 -12.89
C ILE A 685 -17.05 -7.73 -12.88
N ASN A 686 -18.29 -8.19 -12.97
CA ASN A 686 -18.56 -9.60 -13.21
C ASN A 686 -18.37 -9.93 -14.70
N GLU A 687 -17.92 -11.15 -15.02
CA GLU A 687 -17.95 -11.62 -16.40
C GLU A 687 -19.36 -11.60 -17.01
N GLY A 688 -19.45 -11.49 -18.34
CA GLY A 688 -20.70 -11.27 -19.06
C GLY A 688 -21.30 -9.87 -18.91
N GLN A 689 -20.95 -9.10 -17.87
CA GLN A 689 -21.42 -7.72 -17.68
C GLN A 689 -20.55 -6.70 -18.44
N LEU A 690 -21.17 -5.60 -18.88
CA LEU A 690 -20.50 -4.53 -19.62
C LEU A 690 -19.86 -3.52 -18.67
N LEU A 691 -18.54 -3.61 -18.46
CA LEU A 691 -17.77 -2.52 -17.87
C LEU A 691 -17.71 -1.35 -18.85
N SER A 692 -18.28 -0.21 -18.47
CA SER A 692 -18.32 1.02 -19.27
C SER A 692 -17.98 2.23 -18.41
N PHE A 693 -16.95 3.00 -18.79
CA PHE A 693 -16.58 4.22 -18.09
C PHE A 693 -15.92 5.25 -19.02
N ALA A 694 -16.02 6.53 -18.68
CA ALA A 694 -15.36 7.60 -19.42
C ALA A 694 -14.01 7.95 -18.76
N VAL A 695 -12.90 7.76 -19.50
CA VAL A 695 -11.57 8.26 -19.15
C VAL A 695 -11.59 9.79 -19.19
N LYS A 696 -11.76 10.41 -18.02
CA LYS A 696 -11.80 11.87 -17.88
C LYS A 696 -10.39 12.44 -17.78
N LEU A 697 -10.23 13.68 -18.23
CA LEU A 697 -9.02 14.47 -18.02
C LEU A 697 -9.18 15.33 -16.76
N THR A 698 -8.08 15.65 -16.07
CA THR A 698 -8.11 16.62 -14.96
C THR A 698 -8.46 18.04 -15.42
N ASP A 699 -8.17 18.37 -16.69
CA ASP A 699 -8.60 19.61 -17.36
C ASP A 699 -9.69 19.35 -18.42
N ASN A 700 -10.95 19.52 -18.02
CA ASN A 700 -12.15 19.42 -18.88
C ASN A 700 -12.24 20.49 -19.99
N THR A 701 -11.35 21.49 -20.02
CA THR A 701 -11.28 22.48 -21.12
C THR A 701 -10.58 21.91 -22.37
N ILE A 702 -9.83 20.81 -22.23
CA ILE A 702 -9.13 20.16 -23.34
C ILE A 702 -10.14 19.45 -24.27
N LYS A 703 -10.49 20.11 -25.38
CA LYS A 703 -11.28 19.50 -26.47
C LYS A 703 -10.43 18.61 -27.38
N ASP A 704 -11.04 17.67 -28.08
CA ASP A 704 -10.42 16.81 -29.09
C ASP A 704 -9.11 16.08 -28.65
N PRO A 705 -9.08 15.41 -27.49
CA PRO A 705 -8.03 14.44 -27.17
C PRO A 705 -8.19 13.14 -28.00
N VAL A 706 -7.12 12.36 -28.11
CA VAL A 706 -7.10 11.04 -28.77
C VAL A 706 -6.68 9.96 -27.78
N PHE A 707 -7.62 9.16 -27.32
CA PHE A 707 -7.43 8.02 -26.43
C PHE A 707 -7.12 6.72 -27.19
N SER A 708 -6.39 5.82 -26.55
CA SER A 708 -5.97 4.51 -27.08
C SER A 708 -5.62 3.55 -25.94
N LEU A 709 -5.57 2.25 -26.23
CA LEU A 709 -5.22 1.19 -25.27
C LEU A 709 -3.90 0.51 -25.63
N LYS A 710 -3.16 0.07 -24.62
CA LYS A 710 -2.05 -0.89 -24.72
C LYS A 710 -2.24 -2.02 -23.73
N ASN A 711 -1.89 -3.24 -24.14
CA ASN A 711 -1.96 -4.47 -23.35
C ASN A 711 -3.36 -4.78 -22.78
N ALA A 712 -4.42 -4.21 -23.36
CA ALA A 712 -5.80 -4.42 -22.91
C ALA A 712 -6.30 -5.83 -23.24
N PRO A 713 -7.24 -6.37 -22.43
CA PRO A 713 -7.82 -7.70 -22.65
C PRO A 713 -8.60 -7.83 -23.96
N SER A 714 -8.86 -9.07 -24.37
CA SER A 714 -9.55 -9.37 -25.62
C SER A 714 -10.97 -8.78 -25.63
N GLY A 715 -11.34 -8.13 -26.74
CA GLY A 715 -12.65 -7.49 -26.90
C GLY A 715 -12.77 -6.08 -26.29
N ALA A 716 -11.84 -5.64 -25.44
CA ALA A 716 -11.84 -4.30 -24.85
C ALA A 716 -11.63 -3.20 -25.91
N LYS A 717 -12.35 -2.09 -25.76
CA LYS A 717 -12.38 -0.97 -26.71
C LYS A 717 -12.30 0.36 -25.95
N ILE A 718 -11.77 1.38 -26.62
CA ILE A 718 -11.92 2.77 -26.20
C ILE A 718 -12.31 3.62 -27.41
N ILE A 719 -13.32 4.46 -27.25
CA ILE A 719 -13.74 5.42 -28.27
C ILE A 719 -12.75 6.58 -28.25
N SER A 720 -11.97 6.71 -29.32
CA SER A 720 -10.73 7.49 -29.30
C SER A 720 -10.94 9.00 -29.13
N ASN A 721 -12.08 9.58 -29.47
CA ASN A 721 -12.36 11.01 -29.30
C ASN A 721 -13.11 11.36 -27.99
N THR A 722 -13.69 10.38 -27.29
CA THR A 722 -14.46 10.61 -26.04
C THR A 722 -13.81 10.02 -24.80
N GLY A 723 -12.90 9.06 -24.95
CA GLY A 723 -12.31 8.33 -23.83
C GLY A 723 -13.25 7.31 -23.20
N MET A 724 -14.41 7.06 -23.80
CA MET A 724 -15.35 6.05 -23.32
C MET A 724 -14.78 4.66 -23.58
N PHE A 725 -14.39 3.97 -22.51
CA PHE A 725 -13.93 2.59 -22.49
C PHE A 725 -15.14 1.65 -22.36
N THR A 726 -15.13 0.57 -23.12
CA THR A 726 -16.08 -0.54 -22.98
C THR A 726 -15.39 -1.88 -23.06
N TRP A 727 -15.73 -2.79 -22.15
CA TRP A 727 -15.33 -4.18 -22.19
C TRP A 727 -16.38 -5.06 -21.51
N THR A 728 -16.75 -6.15 -22.18
CA THR A 728 -17.50 -7.24 -21.56
C THR A 728 -16.52 -8.41 -21.41
N PRO A 729 -16.14 -8.81 -20.18
CA PRO A 729 -15.31 -9.98 -19.99
C PRO A 729 -16.08 -11.24 -20.38
N SER A 730 -15.38 -12.24 -20.89
CA SER A 730 -15.95 -13.56 -21.19
C SER A 730 -15.89 -14.47 -19.96
N ILE A 731 -16.58 -15.62 -20.02
CA ILE A 731 -16.42 -16.74 -19.06
C ILE A 731 -15.00 -17.35 -19.02
N SER A 732 -14.06 -16.82 -19.80
CA SER A 732 -12.64 -17.18 -19.73
C SER A 732 -11.78 -16.06 -19.14
N ASP A 733 -12.40 -14.96 -18.70
CA ASP A 733 -11.78 -13.82 -18.05
C ASP A 733 -12.06 -13.77 -16.54
N GLY A 734 -13.05 -14.54 -16.03
CA GLY A 734 -13.32 -14.75 -14.61
C GLY A 734 -12.09 -15.09 -13.77
N GLY A 735 -12.08 -14.59 -12.53
CA GLY A 735 -11.00 -14.76 -11.55
C GLY A 735 -9.71 -14.00 -11.87
N LYS A 736 -9.65 -13.17 -12.92
CA LYS A 736 -8.39 -12.57 -13.40
C LYS A 736 -8.33 -11.07 -13.20
N THR A 737 -7.15 -10.60 -12.78
CA THR A 737 -6.83 -9.18 -12.71
C THR A 737 -6.03 -8.74 -13.94
N TYR A 738 -6.62 -7.85 -14.73
CA TYR A 738 -6.05 -7.32 -15.96
C TYR A 738 -5.40 -5.95 -15.73
N ASN A 739 -4.07 -5.91 -15.91
CA ASN A 739 -3.25 -4.70 -15.84
C ASN A 739 -2.98 -4.18 -17.26
N PHE A 740 -3.66 -3.10 -17.67
CA PHE A 740 -3.50 -2.51 -19.00
C PHE A 740 -3.33 -0.99 -18.95
N VAL A 741 -2.83 -0.39 -20.02
CA VAL A 741 -2.52 1.05 -20.04
C VAL A 741 -3.47 1.79 -20.96
N VAL A 742 -4.17 2.77 -20.41
CA VAL A 742 -4.86 3.80 -21.20
C VAL A 742 -3.83 4.88 -21.55
N GLU A 743 -3.67 5.15 -22.84
CA GLU A 743 -2.85 6.23 -23.36
C GLU A 743 -3.72 7.33 -23.95
N VAL A 744 -3.41 8.60 -23.66
CA VAL A 744 -4.09 9.76 -24.24
C VAL A 744 -3.09 10.69 -24.92
N ARG A 745 -3.45 11.23 -26.09
CA ARG A 745 -2.59 12.05 -26.97
C ARG A 745 -3.31 13.27 -27.50
N LYS A 746 -2.60 14.40 -27.62
CA LYS A 746 -3.10 15.59 -28.29
C LYS A 746 -1.93 16.40 -28.86
N ASN A 747 -1.80 16.40 -30.19
CA ASN A 747 -0.61 16.88 -30.88
C ASN A 747 0.66 16.15 -30.34
N GLU A 748 1.65 16.88 -29.83
CA GLU A 748 2.86 16.33 -29.21
C GLU A 748 2.71 16.01 -27.71
N LEU A 749 1.55 16.31 -27.11
CA LEU A 749 1.27 16.00 -25.69
C LEU A 749 0.79 14.55 -25.54
N PHE A 750 1.26 13.91 -24.47
CA PHE A 750 1.01 12.51 -24.14
C PHE A 750 0.93 12.31 -22.63
N ASP A 751 0.04 11.44 -22.19
CA ASP A 751 -0.02 10.88 -20.84
C ASP A 751 -0.54 9.43 -20.88
N SER A 752 -0.33 8.68 -19.78
CA SER A 752 -0.74 7.29 -19.67
C SER A 752 -0.98 6.85 -18.23
N GLN A 753 -2.09 6.17 -17.98
CA GLN A 753 -2.44 5.60 -16.68
C GLN A 753 -2.61 4.08 -16.81
N THR A 754 -2.01 3.32 -15.89
CA THR A 754 -2.29 1.88 -15.74
C THR A 754 -3.65 1.73 -15.06
N ILE A 755 -4.54 0.98 -15.68
CA ILE A 755 -5.84 0.59 -15.14
C ILE A 755 -5.71 -0.87 -14.67
N VAL A 756 -6.26 -1.13 -13.49
CA VAL A 756 -6.37 -2.47 -12.91
C VAL A 756 -7.86 -2.82 -12.92
N VAL A 757 -8.24 -3.85 -13.69
CA VAL A 757 -9.61 -4.39 -13.70
C VAL A 757 -9.59 -5.83 -13.20
N THR A 758 -10.25 -6.09 -12.08
CA THR A 758 -10.52 -7.44 -11.60
C THR A 758 -11.85 -7.93 -12.18
N VAL A 759 -11.86 -9.14 -12.74
CA VAL A 759 -13.08 -9.79 -13.23
C VAL A 759 -13.50 -10.86 -12.24
N ASN A 760 -14.72 -10.73 -11.71
CA ASN A 760 -15.33 -11.77 -10.89
C ASN A 760 -15.83 -12.90 -11.80
N ASP A 761 -15.50 -14.14 -11.45
CA ASP A 761 -16.07 -15.35 -12.06
C ASP A 761 -17.56 -15.44 -11.70
N SER A 762 -18.40 -15.94 -12.60
CA SER A 762 -19.85 -16.12 -12.39
C SER A 762 -20.30 -17.59 -12.43
N THR A 763 -19.37 -18.53 -12.60
CA THR A 763 -19.64 -19.95 -12.85
C THR A 763 -19.63 -20.83 -11.58
N LYS A 764 -20.29 -20.34 -10.53
CA LYS A 764 -20.88 -21.13 -9.43
C LYS A 764 -22.18 -20.46 -8.97
N GLU A 765 -23.39 -20.95 -9.25
CA GLU A 765 -23.87 -21.91 -10.27
C GLU A 765 -25.33 -21.46 -10.65
N SER A 766 -26.32 -22.19 -11.20
CA SER A 766 -26.59 -23.63 -11.41
C SER A 766 -27.52 -23.89 -12.61
N GLU A 767 -27.72 -25.17 -12.98
CA GLU A 767 -28.81 -25.59 -13.88
C GLU A 767 -30.18 -25.77 -13.14
N PRO A 768 -31.23 -26.44 -13.68
CA PRO A 768 -32.31 -25.71 -14.34
C PRO A 768 -33.73 -26.05 -13.85
N THR A 769 -34.75 -25.27 -14.24
CA THR A 769 -36.17 -25.72 -14.17
C THR A 769 -37.05 -25.10 -15.27
N GLU A 770 -38.19 -25.73 -15.57
CA GLU A 770 -38.92 -25.54 -16.84
C GLU A 770 -39.73 -24.24 -17.00
N THR A 771 -39.93 -23.86 -18.26
CA THR A 771 -40.62 -22.65 -18.73
C THR A 771 -42.14 -22.65 -18.46
N PRO A 772 -42.76 -21.47 -18.48
CA PRO A 772 -43.73 -21.24 -19.55
C PRO A 772 -43.42 -20.00 -20.41
N VAL A 773 -43.61 -20.18 -21.72
CA VAL A 773 -43.35 -19.21 -22.81
C VAL A 773 -44.02 -17.85 -22.61
N ASN A 774 -43.25 -16.75 -22.75
CA ASN A 774 -43.70 -15.59 -23.53
C ASN A 774 -42.54 -14.73 -24.08
N THR A 775 -42.53 -14.51 -25.40
CA THR A 775 -41.78 -13.50 -26.20
C THR A 775 -40.40 -13.03 -25.73
N GLU A 776 -39.39 -13.28 -26.58
CA GLU A 776 -38.15 -12.50 -26.65
C GLU A 776 -38.48 -10.99 -26.80
N SER A 777 -37.90 -10.14 -25.94
CA SER A 777 -37.61 -8.76 -26.30
C SER A 777 -36.20 -8.71 -26.87
N GLU A 778 -36.06 -8.41 -28.16
CA GLU A 778 -34.75 -8.07 -28.74
C GLU A 778 -34.17 -6.88 -27.97
N GLU A 779 -32.90 -6.96 -27.55
CA GLU A 779 -32.23 -5.86 -26.86
C GLU A 779 -31.95 -4.73 -27.86
N LEU A 780 -32.84 -3.74 -27.87
CA LEU A 780 -32.82 -2.65 -28.85
C LEU A 780 -31.69 -1.66 -28.54
N GLY A 781 -30.53 -1.90 -29.17
CA GLY A 781 -29.40 -0.97 -29.18
C GLY A 781 -29.72 0.38 -29.87
N ILE A 782 -28.71 1.24 -30.00
CA ILE A 782 -28.90 2.61 -30.51
C ILE A 782 -29.63 2.63 -31.87
N ALA A 783 -30.68 3.43 -31.96
CA ALA A 783 -31.63 3.39 -33.07
C ALA A 783 -31.01 3.81 -34.41
N PRO A 784 -31.34 3.16 -35.55
CA PRO A 784 -30.64 3.37 -36.84
C PRO A 784 -30.70 4.78 -37.47
N PHE A 785 -31.38 5.75 -36.86
CA PHE A 785 -31.39 7.15 -37.31
C PHE A 785 -30.37 8.04 -36.59
N VAL A 786 -29.77 7.54 -35.51
CA VAL A 786 -28.76 8.25 -34.73
C VAL A 786 -27.46 8.27 -35.52
N ASP A 787 -26.91 9.48 -35.70
CA ASP A 787 -25.58 9.66 -36.27
C ASP A 787 -24.61 9.73 -35.09
N GLU A 788 -23.88 8.65 -34.84
CA GLU A 788 -22.93 8.51 -33.73
C GLU A 788 -21.85 9.61 -33.71
N SER A 789 -21.68 10.38 -34.80
CA SER A 789 -20.80 11.55 -34.85
C SER A 789 -21.41 12.85 -34.27
N LYS A 790 -22.67 12.82 -33.84
CA LYS A 790 -23.42 13.96 -33.28
C LYS A 790 -23.81 13.72 -31.83
N ASP A 791 -23.97 14.82 -31.10
CA ASP A 791 -24.43 14.85 -29.71
C ASP A 791 -25.81 14.18 -29.56
N PRO A 792 -25.94 13.07 -28.80
CA PRO A 792 -27.23 12.41 -28.56
C PRO A 792 -28.26 13.33 -27.89
N GLN A 793 -27.83 14.27 -27.04
CA GLN A 793 -28.75 15.23 -26.41
C GLN A 793 -29.42 16.12 -27.46
N SER A 794 -28.75 16.42 -28.59
CA SER A 794 -29.36 17.22 -29.67
C SER A 794 -30.56 16.52 -30.34
N TYR A 795 -30.64 15.18 -30.28
CA TYR A 795 -31.79 14.42 -30.75
C TYR A 795 -32.96 14.48 -29.77
N VAL A 796 -32.68 14.39 -28.47
CA VAL A 796 -33.65 14.59 -27.39
C VAL A 796 -34.21 16.02 -27.41
N ASP A 797 -33.34 17.03 -27.51
CA ASP A 797 -33.74 18.44 -27.61
C ASP A 797 -34.63 18.65 -28.82
N ARG A 798 -34.30 18.03 -29.96
CA ARG A 798 -35.10 18.11 -31.18
C ARG A 798 -36.44 17.39 -31.03
N TYR A 799 -36.49 16.26 -30.35
CA TYR A 799 -37.72 15.54 -30.03
C TYR A 799 -38.64 16.37 -29.11
N ASN A 800 -38.07 17.04 -28.11
CA ASN A 800 -38.84 17.88 -27.20
C ASN A 800 -39.33 19.19 -27.86
N ASN A 801 -38.59 19.75 -28.82
CA ASN A 801 -38.85 21.09 -29.39
C ASN A 801 -39.40 21.13 -30.84
N GLU A 802 -39.27 20.07 -31.66
CA GLU A 802 -39.87 19.98 -33.00
C GLU A 802 -41.05 18.99 -33.01
N PRO A 803 -42.32 19.44 -32.96
CA PRO A 803 -43.48 18.54 -32.99
C PRO A 803 -43.56 17.62 -34.22
N SER A 804 -42.99 18.06 -35.35
CA SER A 804 -42.84 17.24 -36.56
C SER A 804 -41.80 16.13 -36.42
N TYR A 805 -40.74 16.36 -35.63
CA TYR A 805 -39.71 15.36 -35.37
C TYR A 805 -40.14 14.36 -34.30
N LYS A 806 -40.78 14.83 -33.22
CA LYS A 806 -41.46 13.95 -32.25
C LYS A 806 -42.46 13.03 -32.93
N LYS A 807 -43.38 13.61 -33.71
CA LYS A 807 -44.37 12.82 -34.43
C LYS A 807 -43.71 11.80 -35.38
N TRP A 808 -42.64 12.17 -36.07
CA TRP A 808 -41.91 11.24 -36.94
C TRP A 808 -41.28 10.09 -36.15
N PHE A 809 -40.62 10.35 -35.02
CA PHE A 809 -40.08 9.30 -34.15
C PHE A 809 -41.21 8.36 -33.66
N ASP A 810 -42.26 8.94 -33.07
CA ASP A 810 -43.42 8.20 -32.52
C ASP A 810 -44.16 7.34 -33.59
N GLU A 811 -44.02 7.68 -34.89
CA GLU A 811 -44.60 6.91 -36.01
C GLU A 811 -43.62 5.93 -36.69
N ASN A 812 -42.29 6.04 -36.47
CA ASN A 812 -41.27 5.28 -37.23
C ASN A 812 -40.35 4.40 -36.36
N TYR A 813 -40.29 4.64 -35.04
CA TYR A 813 -39.52 3.87 -34.07
C TYR A 813 -40.36 3.47 -32.83
N PRO A 814 -41.60 2.95 -33.00
CA PRO A 814 -42.49 2.61 -31.87
C PRO A 814 -42.01 1.45 -31.00
N GLU A 815 -40.96 0.74 -31.41
CA GLU A 815 -40.30 -0.32 -30.65
C GLU A 815 -39.49 0.22 -29.45
N TYR A 816 -39.06 1.48 -29.47
CA TYR A 816 -38.38 2.13 -28.34
C TYR A 816 -39.40 2.78 -27.39
N SER A 817 -39.25 2.55 -26.08
CA SER A 817 -40.08 3.16 -25.04
C SER A 817 -39.88 4.67 -24.92
N SER A 818 -38.71 5.19 -25.31
CA SER A 818 -38.43 6.62 -25.30
C SER A 818 -37.31 7.03 -26.28
N ILE A 819 -37.24 8.33 -26.59
CA ILE A 819 -36.12 8.91 -27.33
C ILE A 819 -34.77 8.74 -26.62
N TYR A 820 -34.75 8.66 -25.28
CA TYR A 820 -33.52 8.55 -24.48
C TYR A 820 -32.84 7.20 -24.69
N GLU A 821 -33.63 6.13 -24.58
CA GLU A 821 -33.27 4.75 -24.92
C GLU A 821 -32.79 4.65 -26.38
N ALA A 822 -33.58 5.17 -27.32
CA ALA A 822 -33.26 5.15 -28.75
C ALA A 822 -31.94 5.88 -29.12
N VAL A 823 -31.45 6.81 -28.30
CA VAL A 823 -30.16 7.49 -28.51
C VAL A 823 -29.07 7.08 -27.52
N GLY A 824 -29.31 6.05 -26.70
CA GLY A 824 -28.32 5.47 -25.81
C GLY A 824 -27.88 6.36 -24.64
N ILE A 825 -28.76 7.23 -24.13
CA ILE A 825 -28.47 8.08 -22.96
C ILE A 825 -29.55 7.94 -21.87
N SER A 826 -29.15 8.13 -20.61
CA SER A 826 -30.09 8.13 -19.49
C SER A 826 -31.05 9.32 -19.56
N LYS A 827 -32.33 9.06 -19.26
CA LYS A 827 -33.35 10.11 -19.08
C LYS A 827 -33.01 10.93 -17.82
N PRO A 828 -33.00 12.27 -17.87
CA PRO A 828 -32.68 13.09 -16.71
C PRO A 828 -33.79 13.02 -15.63
N PRO A 829 -33.42 13.16 -14.34
CA PRO A 829 -34.35 13.16 -13.21
C PRO A 829 -35.42 14.26 -13.27
N GLN A 830 -36.47 14.12 -12.45
CA GLN A 830 -37.50 15.15 -12.28
C GLN A 830 -37.18 16.00 -11.05
N ILE A 831 -37.29 17.33 -11.17
CA ILE A 831 -37.03 18.25 -10.04
C ILE A 831 -38.28 19.12 -9.84
N PRO A 832 -38.90 19.13 -8.64
CA PRO A 832 -38.59 18.26 -7.50
C PRO A 832 -38.89 16.76 -7.79
N ALA A 833 -38.29 15.87 -7.01
CA ALA A 833 -38.49 14.43 -7.09
C ALA A 833 -39.90 14.01 -6.64
N ASP A 834 -40.37 12.82 -7.04
CA ASP A 834 -41.78 12.43 -6.89
C ASP A 834 -42.24 12.17 -5.45
N PHE A 835 -41.33 11.92 -4.51
CA PHE A 835 -41.62 11.86 -3.07
C PHE A 835 -41.82 13.23 -2.41
N VAL A 836 -41.55 14.33 -3.12
CA VAL A 836 -41.59 15.69 -2.58
C VAL A 836 -43.02 16.23 -2.61
N ASP A 837 -43.62 16.33 -1.44
CA ASP A 837 -44.88 17.03 -1.22
C ASP A 837 -44.61 18.54 -1.27
N GLU A 838 -44.93 19.16 -2.40
CA GLU A 838 -44.76 20.61 -2.67
C GLU A 838 -45.40 21.52 -1.61
N ALA A 839 -46.29 21.01 -0.74
CA ALA A 839 -46.87 21.77 0.37
C ALA A 839 -45.94 21.86 1.61
N LYS A 840 -44.82 21.14 1.63
CA LYS A 840 -43.80 21.16 2.70
C LYS A 840 -42.60 22.01 2.30
N ASP A 841 -41.93 22.58 3.31
CA ASP A 841 -40.68 23.34 3.10
C ASP A 841 -39.55 22.37 2.70
N PRO A 842 -38.81 22.60 1.59
CA PRO A 842 -37.63 21.82 1.21
C PRO A 842 -36.62 21.60 2.35
N TYR A 843 -36.51 22.52 3.31
CA TYR A 843 -35.65 22.37 4.48
C TYR A 843 -36.04 21.16 5.36
N TYR A 844 -37.33 20.78 5.43
CA TYR A 844 -37.78 19.61 6.19
C TYR A 844 -37.10 18.33 5.69
N TYR A 845 -37.00 18.17 4.38
CA TYR A 845 -36.41 17.00 3.74
C TYR A 845 -34.90 16.94 3.91
N VAL A 846 -34.20 18.07 3.70
CA VAL A 846 -32.75 18.18 3.91
C VAL A 846 -32.40 17.99 5.39
N ALA A 847 -33.18 18.56 6.30
CA ALA A 847 -32.98 18.37 7.74
C ALA A 847 -33.20 16.90 8.15
N ARG A 848 -34.27 16.25 7.66
CA ARG A 848 -34.54 14.83 7.93
C ARG A 848 -33.41 13.93 7.42
N TYR A 849 -32.98 14.10 6.17
CA TYR A 849 -31.87 13.34 5.57
C TYR A 849 -30.55 13.46 6.34
N ASN A 850 -30.35 14.54 7.11
CA ASN A 850 -29.16 14.75 7.93
C ASN A 850 -29.27 14.20 9.37
N ILE A 851 -30.42 13.68 9.82
CA ILE A 851 -30.68 13.27 11.22
C ILE A 851 -31.45 11.95 11.39
N ASP A 852 -31.92 11.35 10.30
CA ASP A 852 -32.78 10.18 10.24
C ASP A 852 -32.10 9.18 9.29
N SER A 853 -31.37 8.23 9.86
CA SER A 853 -30.52 7.25 9.15
C SER A 853 -31.33 6.43 8.16
N ASP A 854 -32.50 5.93 8.59
CA ASP A 854 -33.43 5.16 7.77
C ASP A 854 -33.89 5.98 6.56
N TYR A 855 -34.23 7.26 6.77
CA TYR A 855 -34.64 8.15 5.69
C TYR A 855 -33.49 8.53 4.75
N LYS A 856 -32.25 8.59 5.25
CA LYS A 856 -31.05 8.77 4.43
C LYS A 856 -30.78 7.55 3.57
N LYS A 857 -30.69 6.35 4.17
CA LYS A 857 -30.49 5.08 3.47
C LYS A 857 -31.57 4.85 2.41
N TRP A 858 -32.84 5.03 2.79
CA TRP A 858 -33.98 4.98 1.86
C TRP A 858 -33.82 5.94 0.67
N PHE A 859 -33.41 7.20 0.88
CA PHE A 859 -33.21 8.14 -0.22
C PHE A 859 -32.05 7.73 -1.12
N ASP A 860 -30.90 7.36 -0.54
CA ASP A 860 -29.70 7.01 -1.30
C ASP A 860 -29.90 5.73 -2.14
N GLU A 861 -30.69 4.77 -1.64
CA GLU A 861 -31.07 3.53 -2.33
C GLU A 861 -32.14 3.73 -3.41
N ASN A 862 -33.18 4.53 -3.13
CA ASN A 862 -34.37 4.63 -4.00
C ASN A 862 -34.28 5.78 -5.01
N TYR A 863 -33.37 6.74 -4.80
CA TYR A 863 -33.20 7.94 -5.65
C TYR A 863 -31.72 8.22 -6.01
N PRO A 864 -30.93 7.22 -6.47
CA PRO A 864 -29.50 7.40 -6.78
C PRO A 864 -29.24 8.30 -8.00
N GLU A 865 -30.27 8.66 -8.79
CA GLU A 865 -30.12 9.57 -9.93
C GLU A 865 -29.97 11.05 -9.54
N TYR A 866 -30.11 11.40 -8.25
CA TYR A 866 -29.85 12.74 -7.72
C TYR A 866 -28.52 12.79 -6.96
N SER A 867 -27.67 13.76 -7.29
CA SER A 867 -26.36 13.92 -6.63
C SER A 867 -26.42 14.40 -5.18
N SER A 868 -27.61 14.73 -4.67
CA SER A 868 -27.88 15.03 -3.26
C SER A 868 -29.39 15.21 -3.00
N ILE A 869 -29.82 15.04 -1.75
CA ILE A 869 -31.17 15.44 -1.29
C ILE A 869 -31.50 16.89 -1.68
N LYS A 870 -30.52 17.81 -1.62
CA LYS A 870 -30.71 19.23 -2.00
C LYS A 870 -31.12 19.40 -3.47
N GLN A 871 -30.58 18.59 -4.38
CA GLN A 871 -30.97 18.58 -5.78
C GLN A 871 -32.38 18.01 -5.96
N ALA A 872 -32.73 16.93 -5.24
CA ALA A 872 -34.04 16.30 -5.34
C ALA A 872 -35.19 17.20 -4.87
N VAL A 873 -34.94 18.13 -3.93
CA VAL A 873 -35.98 18.99 -3.33
C VAL A 873 -35.93 20.47 -3.74
N ASP A 874 -35.15 20.83 -4.76
CA ASP A 874 -34.93 22.21 -5.24
C ASP A 874 -34.48 23.18 -4.12
N TYR A 875 -33.51 22.74 -3.29
CA TYR A 875 -33.08 23.50 -2.12
C TYR A 875 -32.14 24.68 -2.47
N ASP A 876 -32.54 25.89 -2.11
CA ASP A 876 -31.79 27.14 -2.35
C ASP A 876 -31.24 27.73 -1.03
N ASP A 877 -29.94 27.54 -0.79
CA ASP A 877 -29.20 28.07 0.37
C ASP A 877 -29.24 29.61 0.51
N SER A 878 -29.70 30.36 -0.49
CA SER A 878 -29.79 31.83 -0.43
C SER A 878 -31.06 32.37 0.25
N LYS A 879 -32.03 31.51 0.58
CA LYS A 879 -33.33 31.90 1.18
C LYS A 879 -33.35 31.59 2.70
N PRO A 880 -33.48 32.59 3.59
CA PRO A 880 -33.55 32.33 5.03
C PRO A 880 -34.91 31.75 5.44
N SER A 881 -34.90 30.60 6.12
CA SER A 881 -36.10 29.90 6.57
C SER A 881 -36.82 30.63 7.71
N GLN A 882 -38.16 30.69 7.65
CA GLN A 882 -39.00 31.33 8.68
C GLN A 882 -39.79 30.30 9.50
N LYS A 883 -39.11 29.60 10.43
CA LYS A 883 -39.64 29.12 11.72
C LYS A 883 -38.58 28.28 12.46
N GLU A 884 -38.31 28.63 13.70
CA GLU A 884 -37.68 27.71 14.67
C GLU A 884 -38.77 26.87 15.35
N TYR A 885 -38.52 25.57 15.53
CA TYR A 885 -39.29 24.71 16.42
C TYR A 885 -38.33 23.80 17.19
N GLY A 886 -38.35 23.88 18.52
CA GLY A 886 -37.58 23.01 19.41
C GLY A 886 -38.40 21.80 19.88
N PHE A 887 -37.72 20.68 20.13
CA PHE A 887 -38.33 19.45 20.63
C PHE A 887 -38.53 19.47 22.17
N CYS A 888 -39.50 18.71 22.65
CA CYS A 888 -39.75 18.50 24.08
C CYS A 888 -39.37 17.06 24.48
N GLY A 889 -38.82 16.88 25.69
CA GLY A 889 -38.46 15.56 26.23
C GLY A 889 -39.65 14.65 26.55
N SER A 890 -39.37 13.36 26.76
CA SER A 890 -40.37 12.31 26.96
C SER A 890 -41.32 12.58 28.14
N GLY A 891 -42.54 12.03 28.07
CA GLY A 891 -43.61 12.29 29.04
C GLY A 891 -44.31 13.66 28.90
N THR A 892 -43.88 14.51 27.95
CA THR A 892 -44.51 15.80 27.65
C THR A 892 -44.99 15.88 26.20
N LYS A 893 -45.93 16.79 25.92
CA LYS A 893 -46.37 17.12 24.56
C LYS A 893 -46.40 18.62 24.35
N LEU A 894 -45.94 19.07 23.19
CA LEU A 894 -46.02 20.47 22.78
C LEU A 894 -47.48 20.84 22.47
N ILE A 895 -48.01 21.84 23.17
CA ILE A 895 -49.32 22.44 22.90
C ILE A 895 -49.13 23.96 22.92
N ASP A 896 -49.59 24.64 21.87
CA ASP A 896 -49.49 26.10 21.68
C ASP A 896 -48.10 26.71 21.97
N GLY A 897 -47.03 25.96 21.68
CA GLY A 897 -45.64 26.39 21.85
C GLY A 897 -45.05 26.15 23.25
N VAL A 898 -45.73 25.45 24.15
CA VAL A 898 -45.24 25.12 25.51
C VAL A 898 -45.25 23.61 25.76
N CYS A 899 -44.11 23.06 26.18
CA CYS A 899 -44.00 21.66 26.59
C CYS A 899 -44.86 21.40 27.84
N THR A 900 -45.91 20.59 27.70
CA THR A 900 -46.91 20.34 28.76
C THR A 900 -46.85 18.89 29.23
N VAL A 901 -46.73 18.67 30.55
CA VAL A 901 -46.67 17.34 31.16
C VAL A 901 -48.05 16.67 31.16
N ILE A 902 -48.15 15.44 30.67
CA ILE A 902 -49.40 14.67 30.69
C ILE A 902 -49.47 13.89 32.00
N LYS A 903 -50.53 14.14 32.80
CA LYS A 903 -50.68 13.53 34.12
C LYS A 903 -51.51 12.24 34.04
N VAL A 904 -50.94 11.11 34.47
CA VAL A 904 -51.63 9.82 34.54
C VAL A 904 -52.67 9.82 35.67
N GLU A 905 -53.92 9.49 35.36
CA GLU A 905 -54.95 9.17 36.34
C GLU A 905 -55.21 7.65 36.39
N LYS A 906 -55.31 7.10 37.61
CA LYS A 906 -55.72 5.71 37.87
C LYS A 906 -57.21 5.67 38.20
N SER A 907 -57.97 4.70 37.64
CA SER A 907 -58.93 3.90 38.45
C SER A 907 -59.67 2.78 37.67
N THR A 908 -59.56 1.55 38.19
CA THR A 908 -60.61 0.51 38.35
C THR A 908 -61.62 0.19 37.21
N SER A 909 -61.34 -0.91 36.50
CA SER A 909 -62.11 -2.18 36.49
C SER A 909 -63.64 -2.25 36.24
N TRP A 910 -63.98 -3.08 35.23
CA TRP A 910 -65.01 -4.16 35.23
C TRP A 910 -66.49 -3.86 34.84
N TRP A 911 -66.92 -4.59 33.79
CA TRP A 911 -68.25 -5.18 33.49
C TRP A 911 -69.03 -4.65 32.27
N ASN A 912 -69.30 -5.57 31.32
CA ASN A 912 -70.51 -5.66 30.47
C ASN A 912 -70.75 -4.52 29.43
N PHE A 913 -71.46 -4.71 28.31
CA PHE A 913 -72.34 -5.81 27.86
C PHE A 913 -72.55 -5.71 26.32
N TRP A 914 -72.55 -6.85 25.60
CA TRP A 914 -73.04 -7.03 24.21
C TRP A 914 -72.17 -6.31 23.14
N ASN A 915 -72.04 -6.81 21.91
CA ASN A 915 -72.87 -7.81 21.21
C ASN A 915 -72.02 -8.74 20.32
#